data_AF-A0A428PR85-F1
#
_entry.id   AF-A0A428PR85-F1
#
_cell.length_a   1.000
_cell.length_b   1.000
_cell.length_c   1.000
_cell.angle_alpha   90.00
_cell.angle_beta   90.00
_cell.angle_gamma   90.00
#
_symmetry.space_group_name_H-M   'P 1'
#
loop_
_entity.id
_entity.type
_entity.pdbx_description
1 polymer ?
#
loop_
_entity_poly.entity_id
_entity_poly.type
_entity_poly.pdbx_seq_one_letter_code
_entity_poly.pdbx_strand_id
1 'polypeptide(L)'
;MSFRKRNVVIGSSGPASPAARQEKSLAPGTRPSPLDGRLTTSTGTQSLDQLLAGHAGMPMGTSLLIEETGTTDFGGVLLRYYAAEGLVQGHHVHLLGFGDAWRRELPGLGSLDGSKSSGKSTSSSDDKMKIAWRYETLGQRNVPARDPQVTQGPGQTTSIFCHGFNLTKRLESSAIKGQLFATSVDGPLASPTQTPFQKFTTDVTSKIKNSPPSTIHRIVVPSLLSPTLYNSAASQPREILKFLHALRALLRQFPTQVTAIVTIPVTLFPRSTGLTRWMELLSDGVLELIPLQHQAPITREAGSEDKGQGLLRAHSLPVFHEKGGGLEGTWNRENLSFKLSGSSGLVITPFSLPPIGDEEETPKPSKKDEPKKETPQPKKFFPFKRAPSCNSASFFFLLINISTSTGTMAMSSDPAPVRISKIAGRYLIFDSDAAALLRRNENVNGTLAGTAPQQPTQNIFLGLPVELRPEEAESLVQKKVAFLVDDVAAHQAALRSPNAETKRLYLDSLKTRKQTAQQVFAEKNAKRAIEVAEKHGRPRPTASRTTPSNADDDALFSSDQPEPNPRQTDAAFKSLGVTPTSSGPLISPEAERSYLAEKPTTGPLCGFLLTSGYYMTPGLRFGAKYSVYPGDPLRFHAHFMANQYGWEEEIPVLDIVAGGRLATAVKKAFLVGSKQPGTEELPDGKMRTFSIEWAAM
;
A
#
# COMPACT_ATOMS: atom_id res chain seq x y z
N MET A 1 9.56 41.24 37.67
CA MET A 1 8.32 41.44 38.45
C MET A 1 7.43 40.22 38.27
N SER A 2 7.31 39.38 39.29
CA SER A 2 6.47 38.17 39.23
C SER A 2 5.08 38.49 39.76
N PHE A 3 4.05 38.22 38.97
CA PHE A 3 2.65 38.39 39.40
C PHE A 3 2.12 37.06 39.93
N ARG A 4 1.86 37.00 41.24
CA ARG A 4 1.07 35.91 41.86
C ARG A 4 -0.42 36.24 41.75
N LYS A 5 -1.20 35.30 41.22
CA LYS A 5 -2.66 35.39 41.15
C LYS A 5 -3.25 35.18 42.56
N ARG A 6 -3.87 36.21 43.13
CA ARG A 6 -4.76 36.10 44.30
C ARG A 6 -6.20 36.03 43.78
N ASN A 7 -6.88 34.92 44.07
CA ASN A 7 -8.33 34.84 43.88
C ASN A 7 -9.00 35.45 45.11
N VAL A 8 -9.56 36.65 44.96
CA VAL A 8 -10.53 37.22 45.91
C VAL A 8 -11.87 37.24 45.18
N VAL A 9 -12.85 36.51 45.72
CA VAL A 9 -14.24 36.56 45.28
C VAL A 9 -14.94 37.63 46.10
N ILE A 10 -15.40 38.70 45.44
CA ILE A 10 -16.28 39.70 46.03
C ILE A 10 -17.72 39.20 45.87
N GLY A 11 -18.42 39.08 47.00
CA GLY A 11 -19.70 38.38 47.10
C GLY A 11 -20.92 39.15 46.60
N SER A 12 -22.02 38.42 46.47
CA SER A 12 -23.39 38.93 46.56
C SER A 12 -24.27 37.89 47.27
N SER A 13 -25.07 38.39 48.21
CA SER A 13 -25.90 37.72 49.20
C SER A 13 -27.22 37.11 48.68
N GLY A 14 -27.65 36.00 49.29
CA GLY A 14 -29.05 35.55 49.34
C GLY A 14 -29.19 34.03 49.51
N PRO A 15 -29.94 33.51 50.51
CA PRO A 15 -30.07 32.07 50.72
C PRO A 15 -31.15 31.50 49.81
N ALA A 16 -30.74 30.88 48.70
CA ALA A 16 -31.61 29.96 47.97
C ALA A 16 -31.34 28.54 48.48
N SER A 17 -32.41 27.85 48.87
CA SER A 17 -32.44 26.45 49.29
C SER A 17 -31.55 25.56 48.40
N PRO A 18 -30.89 24.52 48.94
CA PRO A 18 -30.01 23.68 48.15
C PRO A 18 -30.85 22.90 47.12
N ALA A 19 -30.94 23.42 45.90
CA ALA A 19 -31.36 22.63 44.76
C ALA A 19 -30.34 21.49 44.64
N ALA A 20 -30.82 20.26 44.79
CA ALA A 20 -30.02 19.06 44.64
C ALA A 20 -29.22 19.16 43.34
N ARG A 21 -27.89 19.10 43.47
CA ARG A 21 -26.96 19.05 42.34
C ARG A 21 -27.22 17.74 41.61
N GLN A 22 -28.15 17.75 40.65
CA GLN A 22 -28.30 16.66 39.69
C GLN A 22 -27.01 16.59 38.88
N GLU A 23 -26.12 15.67 39.24
CA GLU A 23 -25.03 15.27 38.37
C GLU A 23 -25.65 14.73 37.08
N LYS A 24 -25.64 15.54 36.00
CA LYS A 24 -25.98 15.04 34.66
C LYS A 24 -24.92 14.00 34.31
N SER A 25 -25.27 12.71 34.39
CA SER A 25 -24.42 11.64 33.92
C SER A 25 -24.19 11.80 32.42
N LEU A 26 -22.92 11.80 32.01
CA LEU A 26 -22.56 11.86 30.60
C LEU A 26 -22.99 10.57 29.91
N ALA A 27 -23.24 10.64 28.60
CA ALA A 27 -23.51 9.45 27.81
C ALA A 27 -22.34 8.46 27.95
N PRO A 28 -22.60 7.14 28.08
CA PRO A 28 -21.54 6.14 28.14
C PRO A 28 -20.57 6.32 26.97
N GLY A 29 -19.26 6.13 27.18
CA GLY A 29 -18.27 6.28 26.11
C GLY A 29 -17.95 7.72 25.70
N THR A 30 -18.45 8.71 26.44
CA THR A 30 -18.11 10.13 26.27
C THR A 30 -17.39 10.69 27.49
N ARG A 31 -16.48 11.64 27.25
CA ARG A 31 -15.80 12.38 28.32
C ARG A 31 -15.49 13.83 27.91
N PRO A 32 -15.31 14.75 28.85
CA PRO A 32 -14.80 16.08 28.53
C PRO A 32 -13.36 16.01 28.04
N SER A 33 -13.04 16.81 27.03
CA SER A 33 -11.69 16.95 26.51
C SER A 33 -10.75 17.53 27.58
N PRO A 34 -9.53 16.98 27.75
CA PRO A 34 -8.53 17.56 28.64
C PRO A 34 -8.07 18.96 28.22
N LEU A 35 -8.20 19.32 26.94
CA LEU A 35 -7.72 20.59 26.40
C LEU A 35 -8.68 21.75 26.68
N ASP A 36 -9.97 21.56 26.40
CA ASP A 36 -10.97 22.65 26.48
C ASP A 36 -12.35 22.23 26.98
N GLY A 37 -12.49 21.02 27.53
CA GLY A 37 -13.71 20.54 28.18
C GLY A 37 -14.85 20.14 27.25
N ARG A 38 -14.70 20.28 25.92
CA ARG A 38 -15.73 19.82 24.96
C ARG A 38 -15.95 18.31 25.05
N LEU A 39 -17.15 17.84 24.74
CA LEU A 39 -17.43 16.40 24.76
C LEU A 39 -16.64 15.68 23.65
N THR A 40 -15.98 14.58 23.99
CA THR A 40 -15.23 13.71 23.07
C THR A 40 -15.67 12.25 23.24
N THR A 41 -15.43 11.44 22.20
CA THR A 41 -15.59 9.98 22.26
C THR A 41 -14.38 9.28 21.67
N SER A 42 -14.11 8.04 22.05
CA SER A 42 -12.99 7.30 21.50
C SER A 42 -13.20 6.94 20.03
N THR A 43 -12.12 6.93 19.25
CA THR A 43 -12.05 6.39 17.89
C THR A 43 -12.00 4.86 17.85
N GLY A 44 -11.94 4.19 19.01
CA GLY A 44 -11.67 2.74 19.12
C GLY A 44 -10.19 2.39 18.90
N THR A 45 -9.33 3.40 18.67
CA THR A 45 -7.89 3.26 18.52
C THR A 45 -7.20 4.24 19.46
N GLN A 46 -6.64 3.75 20.57
CA GLN A 46 -6.07 4.61 21.62
C GLN A 46 -4.95 5.52 21.10
N SER A 47 -4.10 5.02 20.20
CA SER A 47 -3.01 5.81 19.60
C SER A 47 -3.53 6.94 18.70
N LEU A 48 -4.66 6.73 18.02
CA LEU A 48 -5.33 7.76 17.23
C LEU A 48 -6.00 8.81 18.12
N ASP A 49 -6.63 8.39 19.23
CA ASP A 49 -7.25 9.32 20.18
C ASP A 49 -6.24 10.35 20.72
N GLN A 50 -5.01 9.91 20.96
CA GLN A 50 -3.92 10.76 21.43
C GLN A 50 -3.45 11.78 20.37
N LEU A 51 -3.57 11.43 19.08
CA LEU A 51 -3.15 12.28 17.96
C LEU A 51 -4.09 13.48 17.71
N LEU A 52 -5.34 13.43 18.19
CA LEU A 52 -6.38 14.41 17.89
C LEU A 52 -6.21 15.72 18.68
N ALA A 53 -5.11 16.43 18.42
CA ALA A 53 -4.79 17.77 18.93
C ALA A 53 -4.92 17.93 20.45
N GLY A 54 -4.56 16.90 21.22
CA GLY A 54 -4.66 16.93 22.69
C GLY A 54 -6.09 16.75 23.24
N HIS A 55 -7.09 16.52 22.38
CA HIS A 55 -8.44 16.22 22.82
C HIS A 55 -8.60 14.81 23.41
N ALA A 56 -7.61 13.94 23.20
CA ALA A 56 -7.57 12.56 23.71
C ALA A 56 -8.84 11.76 23.34
N GLY A 57 -9.28 11.90 22.09
CA GLY A 57 -10.53 11.38 21.55
C GLY A 57 -11.09 12.30 20.46
N MET A 58 -12.08 11.81 19.71
CA MET A 58 -12.77 12.54 18.66
C MET A 58 -13.74 13.56 19.26
N PRO A 59 -13.57 14.88 18.99
CA PRO A 59 -14.52 15.90 19.41
C PRO A 59 -15.91 15.69 18.82
N MET A 60 -16.96 15.82 19.63
CA MET A 60 -18.34 15.78 19.15
C MET A 60 -18.60 16.90 18.13
N GLY A 61 -19.46 16.61 17.15
CA GLY A 61 -19.81 17.54 16.08
C GLY A 61 -18.73 17.71 15.02
N THR A 62 -17.78 16.77 14.90
CA THR A 62 -16.68 16.84 13.93
C THR A 62 -16.57 15.58 13.04
N SER A 63 -15.92 15.75 11.88
CA SER A 63 -15.58 14.68 10.93
C SER A 63 -14.09 14.46 10.77
N LEU A 64 -13.70 13.22 10.48
CA LEU A 64 -12.33 12.85 10.12
C LEU A 64 -12.33 12.15 8.75
N LEU A 65 -11.60 12.71 7.80
CA LEU A 65 -11.31 12.09 6.52
C LEU A 65 -9.99 11.34 6.60
N ILE A 66 -10.01 10.04 6.30
CA ILE A 66 -8.84 9.18 6.26
C ILE A 66 -8.55 8.82 4.80
N GLU A 67 -7.48 9.38 4.29
CA GLU A 67 -6.95 9.13 2.96
C GLU A 67 -6.00 7.94 3.02
N GLU A 68 -6.08 7.03 2.04
CA GLU A 68 -5.16 5.89 1.96
C GLU A 68 -4.57 5.74 0.55
N THR A 69 -3.24 5.65 0.51
CA THR A 69 -2.48 5.41 -0.73
C THR A 69 -2.26 3.90 -0.93
N GLY A 70 -2.21 3.45 -2.17
CA GLY A 70 -2.00 2.04 -2.52
C GLY A 70 -3.30 1.25 -2.62
N THR A 71 -3.21 -0.05 -2.32
CA THR A 71 -4.26 -1.06 -2.48
C THR A 71 -4.64 -1.76 -1.17
N THR A 72 -4.09 -1.31 -0.05
CA THR A 72 -4.40 -1.84 1.29
C THR A 72 -5.70 -1.23 1.83
N ASP A 73 -6.17 -1.73 2.98
CA ASP A 73 -7.40 -1.25 3.66
C ASP A 73 -7.12 -0.96 5.15
N PHE A 74 -6.04 -0.25 5.47
CA PHE A 74 -5.76 0.15 6.86
C PHE A 74 -6.79 1.16 7.39
N GLY A 75 -7.26 2.07 6.54
CA GLY A 75 -8.33 3.01 6.85
C GLY A 75 -9.65 2.29 7.16
N GLY A 76 -9.99 1.23 6.42
CA GLY A 76 -11.15 0.41 6.73
C GLY A 76 -11.03 -0.32 8.07
N VAL A 77 -9.83 -0.68 8.51
CA VAL A 77 -9.62 -1.24 9.86
C VAL A 77 -9.90 -0.20 10.95
N LEU A 78 -9.43 1.04 10.79
CA LEU A 78 -9.75 2.14 11.71
C LEU A 78 -11.27 2.37 11.82
N LEU A 79 -11.98 2.35 10.68
CA LEU A 79 -13.44 2.46 10.67
C LEU A 79 -14.14 1.32 11.41
N ARG A 80 -13.64 0.09 11.29
CA ARG A 80 -14.18 -1.06 12.02
C ARG A 80 -13.95 -0.93 13.53
N TYR A 81 -12.80 -0.42 13.97
CA TYR A 81 -12.59 -0.10 15.40
C TYR A 81 -13.54 0.99 15.89
N TYR A 82 -13.71 2.06 15.11
CA TYR A 82 -14.61 3.16 15.44
C TYR A 82 -16.08 2.72 15.53
N ALA A 83 -16.52 1.84 14.63
CA ALA A 83 -17.85 1.24 14.67
C ALA A 83 -18.00 0.27 15.86
N ALA A 84 -17.03 -0.60 16.10
CA ALA A 84 -17.06 -1.56 17.20
C ALA A 84 -17.10 -0.87 18.56
N GLU A 85 -16.27 0.16 18.78
CA GLU A 85 -16.29 0.98 20.01
C GLU A 85 -17.66 1.60 20.23
N GLY A 86 -18.28 2.15 19.19
CA GLY A 86 -19.64 2.67 19.28
C GLY A 86 -20.66 1.63 19.72
N LEU A 87 -20.66 0.46 19.09
CA LEU A 87 -21.61 -0.60 19.42
C LEU A 87 -21.42 -1.14 20.84
N VAL A 88 -20.18 -1.24 21.33
CA VAL A 88 -19.87 -1.67 22.71
C VAL A 88 -20.30 -0.62 23.74
N GLN A 89 -20.16 0.66 23.41
CA GLN A 89 -20.55 1.78 24.28
C GLN A 89 -22.06 2.07 24.27
N GLY A 90 -22.84 1.46 23.37
CA GLY A 90 -24.28 1.72 23.25
C GLY A 90 -24.66 2.81 22.26
N HIS A 91 -23.73 3.25 21.41
CA HIS A 91 -23.96 4.27 20.39
C HIS A 91 -24.67 3.69 19.17
N HIS A 92 -25.36 4.55 18.44
CA HIS A 92 -25.94 4.20 17.14
C HIS A 92 -24.91 4.42 16.03
N VAL A 93 -24.62 3.39 15.24
CA VAL A 93 -23.67 3.45 14.13
C VAL A 93 -24.44 3.49 12.81
N HIS A 94 -24.17 4.49 11.98
CA HIS A 94 -24.78 4.66 10.65
C HIS A 94 -23.74 4.34 9.59
N LEU A 95 -23.97 3.30 8.80
CA LEU A 95 -23.04 2.80 7.80
C LEU A 95 -23.55 3.08 6.39
N LEU A 96 -22.74 3.74 5.57
CA LEU A 96 -23.02 3.95 4.14
C LEU A 96 -22.15 3.00 3.29
N GLY A 97 -22.77 2.32 2.31
CA GLY A 97 -22.07 1.49 1.34
C GLY A 97 -22.38 0.01 1.51
N PHE A 98 -22.10 -0.54 2.70
CA PHE A 98 -22.31 -1.96 2.97
C PHE A 98 -23.65 -2.21 3.68
N GLY A 99 -24.16 -3.44 3.55
CA GLY A 99 -25.34 -3.92 4.28
C GLY A 99 -25.00 -4.44 5.69
N ASP A 100 -26.02 -4.95 6.39
CA ASP A 100 -25.91 -5.41 7.79
C ASP A 100 -24.87 -6.53 8.00
N ALA A 101 -24.53 -7.28 6.95
CA ALA A 101 -23.50 -8.31 6.98
C ALA A 101 -22.12 -7.76 7.40
N TRP A 102 -21.84 -6.48 7.14
CA TRP A 102 -20.59 -5.81 7.52
C TRP A 102 -20.35 -5.85 9.04
N ARG A 103 -21.42 -5.94 9.85
CA ARG A 103 -21.34 -6.15 11.30
C ARG A 103 -20.49 -7.36 11.68
N ARG A 104 -20.49 -8.43 10.85
CA ARG A 104 -19.75 -9.67 11.10
C ARG A 104 -18.24 -9.52 10.90
N GLU A 105 -17.80 -8.40 10.31
CA GLU A 105 -16.38 -8.08 10.13
C GLU A 105 -15.79 -7.29 11.30
N LEU A 106 -16.62 -6.83 12.24
CA LEU A 106 -16.16 -6.01 13.36
C LEU A 106 -15.27 -6.83 14.31
N PRO A 107 -14.14 -6.25 14.75
CA PRO A 107 -13.18 -6.95 15.61
C PRO A 107 -13.76 -7.20 17.00
N GLY A 108 -13.35 -8.33 17.60
CA GLY A 108 -13.77 -8.70 18.95
C GLY A 108 -12.98 -7.95 20.03
N LEU A 109 -13.49 -7.96 21.26
CA LEU A 109 -12.77 -7.41 22.42
C LEU A 109 -11.50 -8.24 22.70
N GLY A 110 -10.39 -7.53 22.94
CA GLY A 110 -9.12 -8.11 23.37
C GLY A 110 -9.13 -8.50 24.85
N SER A 111 -8.32 -9.47 25.23
CA SER A 111 -8.08 -9.76 26.66
C SER A 111 -7.21 -8.65 27.25
N LEU A 112 -7.56 -8.14 28.42
CA LEU A 112 -6.74 -7.18 29.18
C LEU A 112 -5.57 -7.90 29.87
N ASP A 113 -4.71 -8.60 29.11
CA ASP A 113 -3.55 -9.31 29.66
C ASP A 113 -2.25 -8.50 29.48
N GLY A 114 -2.16 -7.41 30.25
CA GLY A 114 -0.89 -6.77 30.63
C GLY A 114 -0.49 -7.08 32.09
N SER A 115 -1.33 -7.78 32.85
CA SER A 115 -1.09 -8.14 34.26
C SER A 115 -0.72 -9.62 34.37
N LYS A 116 0.52 -9.98 34.03
CA LYS A 116 1.10 -11.22 34.56
C LYS A 116 1.43 -11.01 36.04
N SER A 117 0.65 -11.64 36.91
CA SER A 117 0.99 -11.85 38.31
C SER A 117 2.28 -12.68 38.42
N SER A 118 3.44 -12.03 38.58
CA SER A 118 4.69 -12.71 38.93
C SER A 118 4.75 -12.93 40.44
N GLY A 119 4.03 -13.93 40.92
CA GLY A 119 4.18 -14.46 42.26
C GLY A 119 5.07 -15.71 42.26
N LYS A 120 6.39 -15.55 42.25
CA LYS A 120 7.33 -16.33 43.09
C LYS A 120 8.78 -15.88 42.89
N SER A 121 9.42 -15.65 44.04
CA SER A 121 10.78 -15.24 44.30
C SER A 121 11.83 -16.30 43.97
N THR A 122 12.97 -15.89 43.40
CA THR A 122 14.31 -16.34 43.80
C THR A 122 15.37 -15.29 43.44
N SER A 123 16.29 -15.10 44.38
CA SER A 123 17.37 -14.12 44.48
C SER A 123 18.49 -14.27 43.44
N SER A 124 18.98 -13.16 42.90
CA SER A 124 20.43 -12.86 42.84
C SER A 124 20.67 -11.42 42.37
N SER A 125 21.76 -10.88 42.88
CA SER A 125 22.14 -9.48 43.06
C SER A 125 22.43 -8.68 41.80
N ASP A 126 22.18 -7.38 41.94
CA ASP A 126 22.74 -6.22 41.24
C ASP A 126 24.07 -6.46 40.51
N ASP A 127 24.08 -6.21 39.19
CA ASP A 127 25.06 -5.32 38.57
C ASP A 127 24.64 -4.94 37.13
N LYS A 128 23.75 -3.94 37.00
CA LYS A 128 23.48 -3.31 35.68
C LYS A 128 23.50 -1.79 35.79
N MET A 129 24.36 -1.21 34.94
CA MET A 129 24.87 0.16 34.97
C MET A 129 23.79 1.25 35.07
N LYS A 130 23.95 2.14 36.07
CA LYS A 130 23.10 3.30 36.39
C LYS A 130 23.08 4.44 35.35
N ILE A 131 23.73 4.28 34.19
CA ILE A 131 23.79 5.32 33.15
C ILE A 131 22.71 5.12 32.08
N ALA A 132 22.36 3.88 31.73
CA ALA A 132 21.31 3.61 30.73
C ALA A 132 19.91 4.05 31.21
N TRP A 133 19.65 3.99 32.52
CA TRP A 133 18.37 4.39 33.10
C TRP A 133 18.08 5.90 32.95
N ARG A 134 19.12 6.75 32.99
CA ARG A 134 18.94 8.21 32.89
C ARG A 134 18.57 8.67 31.47
N TYR A 135 18.97 7.94 30.43
CA TYR A 135 18.53 8.20 29.06
C TYR A 135 17.18 7.54 28.72
N GLU A 136 16.85 6.42 29.37
CA GLU A 136 15.53 5.81 29.28
C GLU A 136 14.44 6.75 29.86
N THR A 137 14.72 7.48 30.94
CA THR A 137 13.79 8.47 31.50
C THR A 137 13.65 9.74 30.64
N LEU A 138 14.62 10.04 29.77
CA LEU A 138 14.57 11.20 28.86
C LEU A 138 13.88 10.86 27.52
N GLY A 139 13.99 9.61 27.06
CA GLY A 139 13.30 9.10 25.86
C GLY A 139 11.82 8.71 26.09
N GLN A 140 11.40 8.50 27.34
CA GLN A 140 10.03 8.11 27.72
C GLN A 140 9.09 9.30 28.01
N ARG A 141 9.33 10.48 27.40
CA ARG A 141 8.46 11.65 27.60
C ARG A 141 7.13 11.56 26.83
N ASN A 142 7.00 10.60 25.91
CA ASN A 142 5.80 10.37 25.09
C ASN A 142 5.29 8.92 25.23
N VAL A 143 4.52 8.68 26.32
CA VAL A 143 3.55 7.57 26.61
C VAL A 143 3.80 6.94 28.01
N PRO A 144 2.78 6.78 28.88
CA PRO A 144 1.73 7.70 29.28
C PRO A 144 1.81 8.02 30.80
N ALA A 145 1.37 9.21 31.20
CA ALA A 145 0.93 9.39 32.58
C ALA A 145 -0.25 8.43 32.80
N ARG A 146 -0.12 7.53 33.77
CA ARG A 146 -1.22 6.79 34.39
C ARG A 146 -2.34 7.81 34.63
N ASP A 147 -3.57 7.51 34.19
CA ASP A 147 -4.73 8.32 34.60
C ASP A 147 -4.62 8.57 36.11
N PRO A 148 -4.82 9.81 36.59
CA PRO A 148 -4.98 10.03 38.02
C PRO A 148 -6.08 9.07 38.48
N GLN A 149 -5.72 8.09 39.29
CA GLN A 149 -6.71 7.33 40.03
C GLN A 149 -7.47 8.35 40.85
N VAL A 150 -8.67 8.69 40.38
CA VAL A 150 -9.70 9.23 41.24
C VAL A 150 -9.97 8.10 42.23
N THR A 151 -9.41 8.22 43.43
CA THR A 151 -9.70 7.37 44.57
C THR A 151 -11.18 7.54 44.90
N GLN A 152 -12.02 6.69 44.31
CA GLN A 152 -13.42 6.52 44.67
C GLN A 152 -13.60 5.13 45.24
N GLY A 153 -14.40 5.04 46.30
CA GLY A 153 -14.50 3.88 47.20
C GLY A 153 -14.96 2.57 46.53
N PRO A 154 -14.92 1.45 47.28
CA PRO A 154 -15.20 0.13 46.73
C PRO A 154 -16.68 0.00 46.36
N GLY A 155 -16.98 -0.16 45.06
CA GLY A 155 -18.34 -0.50 44.59
C GLY A 155 -18.79 0.01 43.22
N GLN A 156 -18.01 0.86 42.51
CA GLN A 156 -18.40 1.35 41.18
C GLN A 156 -17.53 0.73 40.07
N THR A 157 -18.19 0.16 39.06
CA THR A 157 -17.55 -0.41 37.85
C THR A 157 -16.86 0.70 37.06
N THR A 158 -15.57 0.53 36.76
CA THR A 158 -14.79 1.48 35.97
C THR A 158 -15.33 1.55 34.54
N SER A 159 -15.84 2.71 34.11
CA SER A 159 -16.29 2.91 32.72
C SER A 159 -15.07 3.04 31.79
N ILE A 160 -14.86 2.05 30.93
CA ILE A 160 -13.76 2.04 29.96
C ILE A 160 -14.06 3.04 28.83
N PHE A 161 -13.14 3.97 28.56
CA PHE A 161 -13.30 4.99 27.51
C PHE A 161 -12.93 4.49 26.11
N CYS A 162 -11.92 3.62 25.99
CA CYS A 162 -11.48 2.99 24.75
C CYS A 162 -11.16 1.53 25.05
N HIS A 163 -11.80 0.61 24.35
CA HIS A 163 -11.53 -0.82 24.50
C HIS A 163 -10.33 -1.24 23.64
N GLY A 164 -9.64 -2.30 24.06
CA GLY A 164 -8.68 -3.00 23.20
C GLY A 164 -9.43 -3.96 22.27
N PHE A 165 -9.15 -3.90 20.96
CA PHE A 165 -9.77 -4.79 19.97
C PHE A 165 -8.75 -5.74 19.37
N ASN A 166 -9.17 -6.98 19.12
CA ASN A 166 -8.36 -8.03 18.53
C ASN A 166 -8.95 -8.48 17.18
N LEU A 167 -8.15 -8.39 16.12
CA LEU A 167 -8.57 -8.69 14.75
C LEU A 167 -8.72 -10.19 14.46
N THR A 168 -8.12 -11.05 15.29
CA THR A 168 -8.29 -12.51 15.18
C THR A 168 -9.64 -12.97 15.71
N LYS A 169 -10.35 -12.10 16.45
CA LYS A 169 -11.69 -12.34 16.99
C LYS A 169 -12.74 -11.53 16.24
N ARG A 170 -14.02 -11.88 16.44
CA ARG A 170 -15.17 -11.11 15.96
C ARG A 170 -15.99 -10.61 17.13
N LEU A 171 -16.67 -9.48 16.93
CA LEU A 171 -17.50 -8.87 17.96
C LEU A 171 -18.71 -9.75 18.26
N GLU A 172 -18.79 -10.23 19.51
CA GLU A 172 -19.89 -11.06 19.95
C GLU A 172 -21.18 -10.26 20.10
N SER A 173 -22.33 -10.87 19.81
CA SER A 173 -23.64 -10.22 19.94
C SER A 173 -23.95 -9.78 21.38
N SER A 174 -23.40 -10.47 22.38
CA SER A 174 -23.51 -10.16 23.81
C SER A 174 -22.83 -8.83 24.19
N ALA A 175 -21.76 -8.45 23.48
CA ALA A 175 -21.01 -7.23 23.72
C ALA A 175 -21.66 -5.99 23.07
N ILE A 176 -22.64 -6.19 22.18
CA ILE A 176 -23.25 -5.11 21.39
C ILE A 176 -24.43 -4.53 22.17
N LYS A 177 -24.27 -3.29 22.63
CA LYS A 177 -25.30 -2.51 23.33
C LYS A 177 -25.99 -1.50 22.42
N GLY A 178 -25.32 -1.11 21.34
CA GLY A 178 -25.79 -0.13 20.35
C GLY A 178 -26.54 -0.75 19.17
N GLN A 179 -26.94 0.09 18.22
CA GLN A 179 -27.63 -0.33 16.99
C GLN A 179 -26.81 0.06 15.76
N LEU A 180 -26.78 -0.83 14.76
CA LEU A 180 -26.20 -0.55 13.44
C LEU A 180 -27.34 -0.29 12.45
N PHE A 181 -27.27 0.84 11.75
CA PHE A 181 -28.16 1.19 10.65
C PHE A 181 -27.36 1.20 9.34
N ALA A 182 -27.52 0.17 8.53
CA ALA A 182 -26.82 0.04 7.26
C ALA A 182 -27.66 0.58 6.09
N THR A 183 -27.04 1.40 5.24
CA THR A 183 -27.59 1.84 3.95
C THR A 183 -26.75 1.25 2.83
N SER A 184 -27.25 0.13 2.29
CA SER A 184 -26.63 -0.54 1.14
C SER A 184 -26.74 0.33 -0.11
N VAL A 185 -25.74 0.21 -0.98
CA VAL A 185 -25.75 0.79 -2.32
C VAL A 185 -26.12 -0.28 -3.34
N ASP A 186 -26.78 0.12 -4.43
CA ASP A 186 -27.28 -0.79 -5.48
C ASP A 186 -26.17 -1.37 -6.39
N GLY A 187 -24.90 -1.19 -5.98
CA GLY A 187 -23.71 -1.63 -6.71
C GLY A 187 -23.34 -0.74 -7.89
N PRO A 188 -22.18 -0.99 -8.53
CA PRO A 188 -21.64 -0.11 -9.55
C PRO A 188 -22.36 -0.18 -10.90
N LEU A 189 -23.17 -1.23 -11.12
CA LEU A 189 -23.96 -1.43 -12.34
C LEU A 189 -25.36 -0.81 -12.28
N ALA A 190 -25.74 -0.21 -11.15
CA ALA A 190 -27.02 0.47 -11.02
C ALA A 190 -27.10 1.72 -11.91
N SER A 191 -28.33 2.15 -12.23
CA SER A 191 -28.58 3.34 -13.04
C SER A 191 -27.81 4.56 -12.48
N PRO A 192 -27.07 5.31 -13.31
CA PRO A 192 -26.30 6.49 -12.87
C PRO A 192 -27.19 7.68 -12.49
N THR A 193 -28.51 7.51 -12.46
CA THR A 193 -29.45 8.60 -12.14
C THR A 193 -29.67 8.77 -10.64
N GLN A 194 -29.28 7.80 -9.81
CA GLN A 194 -29.55 7.85 -8.36
C GLN A 194 -28.28 7.59 -7.55
N THR A 195 -28.00 8.47 -6.59
CA THR A 195 -26.90 8.34 -5.64
C THR A 195 -27.46 8.03 -4.25
N PRO A 196 -26.73 7.28 -3.39
CA PRO A 196 -27.23 6.90 -2.07
C PRO A 196 -27.19 8.06 -1.06
N PHE A 197 -26.51 9.16 -1.39
CA PHE A 197 -26.13 10.20 -0.43
C PHE A 197 -27.31 10.97 0.16
N GLN A 198 -28.27 11.37 -0.66
CA GLN A 198 -29.43 12.14 -0.18
C GLN A 198 -30.33 11.30 0.72
N LYS A 199 -30.58 10.04 0.33
CA LYS A 199 -31.35 9.09 1.15
C LYS A 199 -30.65 8.87 2.49
N PHE A 200 -29.36 8.54 2.45
CA PHE A 200 -28.55 8.31 3.65
C PHE A 200 -28.57 9.50 4.62
N THR A 201 -28.30 10.71 4.14
CA THR A 201 -28.30 11.91 5.00
C THR A 201 -29.66 12.22 5.60
N THR A 202 -30.75 11.98 4.85
CA THR A 202 -32.12 12.15 5.34
C THR A 202 -32.44 11.11 6.43
N ASP A 203 -32.10 9.84 6.19
CA ASP A 203 -32.32 8.76 7.13
C ASP A 203 -31.55 8.98 8.44
N VAL A 204 -30.27 9.34 8.36
CA VAL A 204 -29.44 9.68 9.53
C VAL A 204 -30.04 10.86 10.31
N THR A 205 -30.44 11.93 9.61
CA THR A 205 -31.07 13.10 10.25
C THR A 205 -32.34 12.71 11.01
N SER A 206 -33.20 11.88 10.39
CA SER A 206 -34.44 11.43 11.02
C SER A 206 -34.16 10.60 12.28
N LYS A 207 -33.15 9.73 12.25
CA LYS A 207 -32.78 8.88 13.39
C LYS A 207 -32.19 9.66 14.55
N ILE A 208 -31.45 10.74 14.28
CA ILE A 208 -30.93 11.63 15.33
C ILE A 208 -32.06 12.45 15.96
N LYS A 209 -33.02 12.95 15.17
CA LYS A 209 -34.16 13.70 15.71
C LYS A 209 -35.10 12.84 16.56
N ASN A 210 -35.19 11.56 16.23
CA ASN A 210 -36.06 10.61 16.92
C ASN A 210 -35.39 9.90 18.11
N SER A 211 -34.10 10.15 18.37
CA SER A 211 -33.38 9.60 19.53
C SER A 211 -33.34 10.60 20.69
N PRO A 212 -33.19 10.11 21.93
CA PRO A 212 -32.95 10.98 23.09
C PRO A 212 -31.68 11.81 22.91
N PRO A 213 -31.60 13.05 23.46
CA PRO A 213 -30.42 13.91 23.35
C PRO A 213 -29.11 13.33 23.95
N SER A 214 -29.23 12.26 24.74
CA SER A 214 -28.11 11.50 25.32
C SER A 214 -27.58 10.41 24.40
N THR A 215 -28.24 10.13 23.27
CA THR A 215 -27.82 9.08 22.33
C THR A 215 -26.73 9.62 21.41
N ILE A 216 -25.61 8.90 21.36
CA ILE A 216 -24.49 9.23 20.48
C ILE A 216 -24.62 8.46 19.16
N HIS A 217 -24.34 9.15 18.06
CA HIS A 217 -24.42 8.67 16.70
C HIS A 217 -23.05 8.74 16.02
N ARG A 218 -22.62 7.64 15.40
CA ARG A 218 -21.35 7.54 14.68
C ARG A 218 -21.61 7.26 13.21
N ILE A 219 -21.23 8.18 12.35
CA ILE A 219 -21.34 8.00 10.90
C ILE A 219 -20.06 7.36 10.38
N VAL A 220 -20.20 6.28 9.62
CA VAL A 220 -19.11 5.45 9.09
C VAL A 220 -19.29 5.32 7.58
N VAL A 221 -18.33 5.83 6.83
CA VAL A 221 -18.34 5.78 5.36
C VAL A 221 -17.04 5.15 4.85
N PRO A 222 -16.99 3.81 4.73
CA PRO A 222 -15.85 3.11 4.18
C PRO A 222 -15.71 3.30 2.67
N SER A 223 -14.48 3.51 2.23
CA SER A 223 -14.04 3.50 0.83
C SER A 223 -14.95 4.37 -0.06
N LEU A 224 -15.19 5.61 0.38
CA LEU A 224 -16.00 6.60 -0.32
C LEU A 224 -15.54 6.73 -1.77
N LEU A 225 -16.51 6.71 -2.70
CA LEU A 225 -16.31 6.71 -4.15
C LEU A 225 -15.59 5.49 -4.74
N SER A 226 -15.35 4.42 -3.98
CA SER A 226 -14.80 3.19 -4.54
C SER A 226 -15.67 2.67 -5.69
N PRO A 227 -15.10 2.43 -6.89
CA PRO A 227 -15.83 1.88 -8.04
C PRO A 227 -16.42 0.48 -7.81
N THR A 228 -16.03 -0.20 -6.72
CA THR A 228 -16.63 -1.48 -6.33
C THR A 228 -17.97 -1.33 -5.63
N LEU A 229 -18.26 -0.16 -5.07
CA LEU A 229 -19.47 0.13 -4.29
C LEU A 229 -20.34 1.17 -4.98
N TYR A 230 -19.73 2.25 -5.45
CA TYR A 230 -20.43 3.42 -5.97
C TYR A 230 -20.48 3.41 -7.50
N ASN A 231 -21.60 3.85 -8.05
CA ASN A 231 -21.72 4.11 -9.49
C ASN A 231 -20.94 5.38 -9.89
N SER A 232 -20.74 5.60 -11.19
CA SER A 232 -19.99 6.76 -11.70
C SER A 232 -20.62 8.10 -11.35
N ALA A 233 -21.94 8.16 -11.14
CA ALA A 233 -22.65 9.38 -10.78
C ALA A 233 -22.28 9.88 -9.38
N ALA A 234 -21.97 8.97 -8.45
CA ALA A 234 -21.50 9.35 -7.12
C ALA A 234 -20.20 10.18 -7.15
N SER A 235 -19.35 9.99 -8.17
CA SER A 235 -18.11 10.74 -8.33
C SER A 235 -18.30 12.13 -8.95
N GLN A 236 -19.53 12.50 -9.34
CA GLN A 236 -19.80 13.85 -9.83
C GLN A 236 -19.63 14.86 -8.68
N PRO A 237 -18.88 15.97 -8.87
CA PRO A 237 -18.65 16.96 -7.81
C PRO A 237 -19.95 17.48 -7.17
N ARG A 238 -21.01 17.66 -7.98
CA ARG A 238 -22.33 18.09 -7.49
C ARG A 238 -22.90 17.15 -6.44
N GLU A 239 -22.73 15.84 -6.61
CA GLU A 239 -23.29 14.81 -5.74
C GLU A 239 -22.46 14.68 -4.46
N ILE A 240 -21.15 14.46 -4.61
CA ILE A 240 -20.28 14.21 -3.48
C ILE A 240 -20.04 15.46 -2.62
N LEU A 241 -19.88 16.64 -3.21
CA LEU A 241 -19.65 17.86 -2.42
C LEU A 241 -20.93 18.29 -1.70
N LYS A 242 -22.11 18.10 -2.32
CA LYS A 242 -23.39 18.31 -1.64
C LYS A 242 -23.55 17.34 -0.47
N PHE A 243 -23.14 16.08 -0.63
CA PHE A 243 -23.14 15.10 0.44
C PHE A 243 -22.26 15.51 1.62
N LEU A 244 -20.98 15.84 1.37
CA LEU A 244 -20.05 16.24 2.45
C LEU A 244 -20.46 17.55 3.10
N HIS A 245 -20.99 18.50 2.33
CA HIS A 245 -21.57 19.73 2.86
C HIS A 245 -22.78 19.44 3.77
N ALA A 246 -23.68 18.55 3.36
CA ALA A 246 -24.82 18.13 4.18
C ALA A 246 -24.37 17.38 5.45
N LEU A 247 -23.34 16.54 5.34
CA LEU A 247 -22.73 15.84 6.48
C LEU A 247 -22.13 16.85 7.47
N ARG A 248 -21.38 17.84 6.99
CA ARG A 248 -20.84 18.93 7.82
C ARG A 248 -21.97 19.71 8.50
N ALA A 249 -23.01 20.09 7.77
CA ALA A 249 -24.17 20.78 8.33
C ALA A 249 -24.84 19.97 9.46
N LEU A 250 -25.01 18.66 9.25
CA LEU A 250 -25.57 17.74 10.24
C LEU A 250 -24.71 17.66 11.51
N LEU A 251 -23.39 17.58 11.36
CA LEU A 251 -22.44 17.57 12.47
C LEU A 251 -22.53 18.87 13.32
N ARG A 252 -22.72 20.02 12.65
CA ARG A 252 -22.88 21.32 13.32
C ARG A 252 -24.27 21.53 13.92
N GLN A 253 -25.30 20.89 13.37
CA GLN A 253 -26.66 20.93 13.91
C GLN A 253 -26.80 20.12 15.21
N PHE A 254 -26.04 19.03 15.34
CA PHE A 254 -26.10 18.13 16.50
C PHE A 254 -24.72 17.97 17.18
N PRO A 255 -24.08 19.07 17.63
CA PRO A 255 -22.66 19.09 17.99
C PRO A 255 -22.31 18.29 19.25
N THR A 256 -23.29 17.78 20.00
CA THR A 256 -23.08 16.96 21.21
C THR A 256 -23.44 15.50 20.99
N GLN A 257 -23.93 15.12 19.82
CA GLN A 257 -24.53 13.79 19.58
C GLN A 257 -23.90 13.05 18.41
N VAL A 258 -23.21 13.70 17.48
CA VAL A 258 -22.76 13.03 16.24
C VAL A 258 -21.29 13.28 15.90
N THR A 259 -20.63 12.23 15.41
CA THR A 259 -19.28 12.30 14.81
C THR A 259 -19.21 11.43 13.56
N ALA A 260 -18.33 11.77 12.63
CA ALA A 260 -18.17 11.03 11.37
C ALA A 260 -16.72 10.64 11.11
N ILE A 261 -16.49 9.43 10.61
CA ILE A 261 -15.22 9.04 9.98
C ILE A 261 -15.52 8.51 8.59
N VAL A 262 -14.75 8.99 7.61
CA VAL A 262 -14.89 8.68 6.19
C VAL A 262 -13.53 8.25 5.68
N THR A 263 -13.44 7.16 4.91
CA THR A 263 -12.19 6.78 4.22
C THR A 263 -12.29 6.96 2.71
N ILE A 264 -11.20 7.37 2.06
CA ILE A 264 -11.12 7.52 0.60
C ILE A 264 -9.80 6.96 0.04
N PRO A 265 -9.83 6.15 -1.05
CA PRO A 265 -8.61 5.69 -1.71
C PRO A 265 -8.02 6.80 -2.60
N VAL A 266 -6.93 7.43 -2.16
CA VAL A 266 -6.29 8.53 -2.92
C VAL A 266 -5.49 8.04 -4.13
N THR A 267 -5.28 6.72 -4.27
CA THR A 267 -4.80 6.12 -5.54
C THR A 267 -5.78 6.36 -6.69
N LEU A 268 -7.09 6.36 -6.40
CA LEU A 268 -8.15 6.59 -7.38
C LEU A 268 -8.58 8.06 -7.43
N PHE A 269 -8.50 8.76 -6.30
CA PHE A 269 -8.83 10.17 -6.15
C PHE A 269 -7.64 10.96 -5.61
N PRO A 270 -6.60 11.23 -6.43
CA PRO A 270 -5.38 11.88 -5.96
C PRO A 270 -5.65 13.23 -5.31
N ARG A 271 -4.91 13.53 -4.25
CA ARG A 271 -4.98 14.83 -3.54
C ARG A 271 -4.65 16.03 -4.41
N SER A 272 -3.91 15.82 -5.51
CA SER A 272 -3.64 16.84 -6.52
C SER A 272 -4.88 17.27 -7.31
N THR A 273 -5.98 16.52 -7.23
CA THR A 273 -7.23 16.88 -7.91
C THR A 273 -8.02 17.89 -7.09
N GLY A 274 -8.71 18.81 -7.78
CA GLY A 274 -9.59 19.78 -7.12
C GLY A 274 -10.72 19.12 -6.33
N LEU A 275 -11.23 17.96 -6.79
CA LEU A 275 -12.29 17.24 -6.10
C LEU A 275 -11.86 16.80 -4.70
N THR A 276 -10.72 16.08 -4.59
CA THR A 276 -10.19 15.64 -3.30
C THR A 276 -9.88 16.84 -2.40
N ARG A 277 -9.31 17.92 -2.95
CA ARG A 277 -9.05 19.13 -2.17
C ARG A 277 -10.32 19.76 -1.59
N TRP A 278 -11.42 19.77 -2.33
CA TRP A 278 -12.71 20.21 -1.80
C TRP A 278 -13.25 19.28 -0.72
N MET A 279 -13.05 17.97 -0.85
CA MET A 279 -13.43 17.00 0.19
C MET A 279 -12.64 17.22 1.49
N GLU A 280 -11.34 17.49 1.40
CA GLU A 280 -10.49 17.85 2.54
C GLU A 280 -11.02 19.10 3.24
N LEU A 281 -11.34 20.15 2.49
CA LEU A 281 -11.83 21.44 3.04
C LEU A 281 -13.19 21.32 3.72
N LEU A 282 -14.04 20.39 3.29
CA LEU A 282 -15.34 20.14 3.91
C LEU A 282 -15.23 19.25 5.17
N SER A 283 -14.07 18.65 5.41
CA SER A 283 -13.79 17.77 6.54
C SER A 283 -13.08 18.53 7.67
N ASP A 284 -13.37 18.20 8.94
CA ASP A 284 -12.77 18.91 10.07
C ASP A 284 -11.33 18.48 10.36
N GLY A 285 -11.00 17.22 10.08
CA GLY A 285 -9.66 16.66 10.13
C GLY A 285 -9.37 15.80 8.91
N VAL A 286 -8.09 15.74 8.53
CA VAL A 286 -7.61 14.97 7.37
C VAL A 286 -6.32 14.26 7.77
N LEU A 287 -6.34 12.93 7.70
CA LEU A 287 -5.19 12.06 7.93
C LEU A 287 -4.91 11.24 6.67
N GLU A 288 -3.64 11.06 6.33
CA GLU A 288 -3.19 10.26 5.19
C GLU A 288 -2.36 9.08 5.67
N LEU A 289 -2.83 7.87 5.37
CA LEU A 289 -2.12 6.62 5.52
C LEU A 289 -1.33 6.33 4.25
N ILE A 290 -0.01 6.19 4.41
CA ILE A 290 0.94 5.87 3.34
C ILE A 290 1.57 4.51 3.68
N PRO A 291 0.97 3.38 3.27
CA PRO A 291 1.55 2.06 3.41
C PRO A 291 2.94 2.01 2.78
N LEU A 292 3.93 1.53 3.53
CA LEU A 292 5.26 1.30 2.99
C LEU A 292 5.26 -0.04 2.25
N GLN A 293 5.56 -0.01 0.96
CA GLN A 293 5.83 -1.22 0.19
C GLN A 293 7.07 -1.86 0.81
N HIS A 294 6.99 -3.16 1.14
CA HIS A 294 8.01 -3.90 1.90
C HIS A 294 9.45 -3.45 1.59
N GLN A 295 10.17 -3.00 2.62
CA GLN A 295 11.62 -2.86 2.55
C GLN A 295 12.22 -4.24 2.21
N ALA A 296 13.23 -4.24 1.35
CA ALA A 296 13.94 -5.44 0.90
C ALA A 296 14.29 -6.37 2.09
N PRO A 297 14.37 -7.70 1.89
CA PRO A 297 14.84 -8.62 2.90
C PRO A 297 16.35 -8.46 3.08
N ILE A 298 16.80 -7.35 3.65
CA ILE A 298 18.09 -7.28 4.31
C ILE A 298 17.83 -7.87 5.69
N THR A 299 18.15 -9.16 5.81
CA THR A 299 18.30 -9.92 7.04
C THR A 299 17.11 -9.80 8.01
N ARG A 300 16.17 -10.75 7.91
CA ARG A 300 15.24 -11.02 9.02
C ARG A 300 16.07 -11.56 10.19
N GLU A 301 16.57 -10.68 11.04
CA GLU A 301 16.92 -11.08 12.40
C GLU A 301 15.62 -11.48 13.09
N ALA A 302 15.57 -12.73 13.56
CA ALA A 302 14.46 -13.23 14.36
C ALA A 302 14.44 -12.46 15.69
N GLY A 303 13.60 -11.42 15.78
CA GLY A 303 13.43 -10.63 17.00
C GLY A 303 12.96 -9.17 16.82
N SER A 304 13.03 -8.60 15.62
CA SER A 304 12.62 -7.20 15.39
C SER A 304 11.18 -7.11 14.85
N GLU A 305 10.18 -7.22 15.72
CA GLU A 305 8.76 -6.96 15.39
C GLU A 305 8.41 -5.45 15.28
N ASP A 306 9.39 -4.56 15.40
CA ASP A 306 9.15 -3.12 15.60
C ASP A 306 9.25 -2.25 14.34
N LYS A 307 9.21 -2.86 13.14
CA LYS A 307 9.24 -2.12 11.87
C LYS A 307 7.84 -1.62 11.51
N GLY A 308 7.67 -0.31 11.39
CA GLY A 308 6.41 0.31 10.94
C GLY A 308 5.97 -0.19 9.56
N GLN A 309 4.67 -0.45 9.39
CA GLN A 309 4.05 -0.95 8.15
C GLN A 309 3.69 0.18 7.17
N GLY A 310 3.64 1.41 7.65
CA GLY A 310 3.39 2.60 6.85
C GLY A 310 3.69 3.88 7.60
N LEU A 311 3.62 4.99 6.89
CA LEU A 311 3.67 6.33 7.45
C LEU A 311 2.25 6.90 7.60
N LEU A 312 2.04 7.68 8.64
CA LEU A 312 0.83 8.47 8.85
C LEU A 312 1.20 9.95 8.76
N ARG A 313 0.44 10.72 7.98
CA ARG A 313 0.56 12.18 7.92
C ARG A 313 -0.73 12.82 8.38
N ALA A 314 -0.63 13.81 9.25
CA ALA A 314 -1.76 14.65 9.63
C ALA A 314 -1.74 15.94 8.81
N HIS A 315 -2.71 16.12 7.92
CA HIS A 315 -2.84 17.35 7.10
C HIS A 315 -3.72 18.39 7.79
N SER A 316 -4.72 17.91 8.52
CA SER A 316 -5.61 18.74 9.34
C SER A 316 -6.08 17.93 10.54
N LEU A 317 -6.35 18.62 11.65
CA LEU A 317 -6.85 18.06 12.89
C LEU A 317 -8.12 18.82 13.31
N PRO A 318 -9.19 18.12 13.74
CA PRO A 318 -10.44 18.74 14.14
C PRO A 318 -10.23 19.80 15.20
N VAL A 319 -11.02 20.89 15.14
CA VAL A 319 -10.99 22.04 16.07
C VAL A 319 -9.73 22.89 15.98
N PHE A 320 -8.54 22.29 15.97
CA PHE A 320 -7.26 22.99 15.99
C PHE A 320 -7.06 23.84 14.74
N HIS A 321 -7.25 23.26 13.55
CA HIS A 321 -7.08 23.99 12.29
C HIS A 321 -8.21 25.00 12.03
N GLU A 322 -9.42 24.75 12.54
CA GLU A 322 -10.54 25.71 12.46
C GLU A 322 -10.27 26.98 13.29
N LYS A 323 -9.52 26.86 14.39
CA LYS A 323 -9.12 27.99 15.25
C LYS A 323 -7.88 28.72 14.72
N GLY A 324 -7.46 28.46 13.48
CA GLY A 324 -6.33 29.12 12.85
C GLY A 324 -4.99 28.43 13.07
N GLY A 325 -4.96 27.18 13.56
CA GLY A 325 -3.80 26.28 13.58
C GLY A 325 -2.51 26.97 14.02
N GLY A 326 -2.29 27.07 15.34
CA GLY A 326 -1.22 27.88 15.95
C GLY A 326 0.18 27.73 15.32
N LEU A 327 1.04 28.75 15.54
CA LEU A 327 2.40 28.91 14.98
C LEU A 327 3.04 27.59 14.51
N GLU A 328 3.22 27.49 13.18
CA GLU A 328 3.77 26.35 12.46
C GLU A 328 4.94 25.69 13.20
N GLY A 329 4.88 24.37 13.41
CA GLY A 329 6.07 23.59 13.77
C GLY A 329 5.88 22.46 14.78
N THR A 330 4.81 22.42 15.57
CA THR A 330 4.69 21.37 16.62
C THR A 330 3.87 20.16 16.19
N TRP A 331 2.83 20.35 15.36
CA TRP A 331 1.97 19.26 14.88
C TRP A 331 2.47 18.61 13.58
N ASN A 332 3.38 19.28 12.87
CA ASN A 332 3.83 18.94 11.51
C ASN A 332 5.23 18.31 11.46
N ARG A 333 5.84 18.00 12.62
CA ARG A 333 7.28 17.66 12.73
C ARG A 333 7.62 16.21 13.01
N GLU A 334 6.66 15.37 13.35
CA GLU A 334 6.93 13.93 13.53
C GLU A 334 6.37 13.19 12.33
N ASN A 335 7.25 12.61 11.51
CA ASN A 335 6.83 11.54 10.61
C ASN A 335 6.24 10.47 11.53
N LEU A 336 4.93 10.22 11.46
CA LEU A 336 4.33 9.15 12.24
C LEU A 336 4.40 7.88 11.41
N SER A 337 4.48 6.75 12.10
CA SER A 337 4.38 5.43 11.52
C SER A 337 3.21 4.71 12.14
N PHE A 338 2.62 3.79 11.38
CA PHE A 338 1.61 2.90 11.90
C PHE A 338 2.05 1.45 11.73
N LYS A 339 1.64 0.61 12.68
CA LYS A 339 1.75 -0.84 12.61
C LYS A 339 0.41 -1.46 12.96
N LEU A 340 0.03 -2.49 12.23
CA LEU A 340 -1.14 -3.31 12.49
C LEU A 340 -0.69 -4.70 12.93
N SER A 341 -1.11 -5.09 14.13
CA SER A 341 -0.96 -6.46 14.62
C SER A 341 -2.31 -7.06 14.98
N GLY A 342 -2.43 -8.38 14.83
CA GLY A 342 -3.66 -9.09 15.14
C GLY A 342 -4.09 -8.93 16.60
N SER A 343 -3.13 -8.93 17.53
CA SER A 343 -3.37 -8.93 18.98
C SER A 343 -3.40 -7.54 19.61
N SER A 344 -2.51 -6.63 19.18
CA SER A 344 -2.40 -5.26 19.73
C SER A 344 -3.13 -4.20 18.90
N GLY A 345 -3.73 -4.60 17.78
CA GLY A 345 -4.49 -3.71 16.91
C GLY A 345 -3.60 -2.73 16.14
N LEU A 346 -4.17 -1.59 15.74
CA LEU A 346 -3.44 -0.54 15.03
C LEU A 346 -2.78 0.42 16.03
N VAL A 347 -1.46 0.55 15.94
CA VAL A 347 -0.65 1.41 16.80
C VAL A 347 0.07 2.45 15.95
N ILE A 348 -0.11 3.73 16.29
CA ILE A 348 0.58 4.87 15.69
C ILE A 348 1.69 5.32 16.63
N THR A 349 2.92 5.43 16.12
CA THR A 349 4.11 5.85 16.88
C THR A 349 5.00 6.77 16.04
N PRO A 350 5.82 7.63 16.64
CA PRO A 350 6.84 8.39 15.91
C PRO A 350 7.73 7.47 15.06
N PHE A 351 7.88 7.80 13.78
CA PHE A 351 8.74 7.07 12.86
C PHE A 351 10.20 7.29 13.24
N SER A 352 10.88 6.20 13.56
CA SER A 352 12.32 6.19 13.82
C SER A 352 12.99 5.31 12.78
N LEU A 353 14.04 5.81 12.13
CA LEU A 353 14.88 4.97 11.28
C LEU A 353 15.66 4.00 12.18
N PRO A 354 15.75 2.71 11.82
CA PRO A 354 16.61 1.79 12.56
C PRO A 354 18.06 2.33 12.54
N PRO A 355 18.80 2.24 13.66
CA PRO A 355 20.18 2.67 13.70
C PRO A 355 20.97 1.95 12.60
N ILE A 356 21.73 2.71 11.82
CA ILE A 356 22.67 2.16 10.84
C ILE A 356 23.72 1.45 11.66
N GLY A 357 23.76 0.11 11.58
CA GLY A 357 24.84 -0.66 12.19
C GLY A 357 26.13 -0.34 11.45
N ASP A 358 27.08 0.28 12.14
CA ASP A 358 28.47 0.30 11.72
C ASP A 358 28.96 -1.15 11.71
N GLU A 359 29.12 -1.74 10.53
CA GLU A 359 29.86 -2.99 10.34
C GLU A 359 31.37 -2.71 10.53
N GLU A 360 31.79 -2.46 11.77
CA GLU A 360 33.17 -2.73 12.17
C GLU A 360 33.18 -4.06 12.92
N GLU A 361 33.56 -5.13 12.22
CA GLU A 361 33.97 -6.39 12.83
C GLU A 361 35.19 -6.14 13.73
N THR A 362 34.94 -5.84 15.01
CA THR A 362 35.95 -5.91 16.05
C THR A 362 36.02 -7.38 16.53
N PRO A 363 37.14 -8.10 16.30
CA PRO A 363 37.24 -9.48 16.73
C PRO A 363 37.34 -9.52 18.27
N LYS A 364 36.40 -10.25 18.91
CA LYS A 364 36.44 -10.51 20.35
C LYS A 364 37.70 -11.31 20.72
N PRO A 365 38.41 -10.96 21.81
CA PRO A 365 39.61 -11.67 22.22
C PRO A 365 39.24 -13.03 22.85
N SER A 366 39.71 -14.12 22.23
CA SER A 366 39.68 -15.44 22.84
C SER A 366 40.75 -15.55 23.94
N LYS A 367 40.34 -16.13 25.08
CA LYS A 367 41.15 -16.35 26.28
C LYS A 367 42.43 -17.16 25.98
N LYS A 368 43.46 -16.80 26.77
CA LYS A 368 44.77 -17.45 26.91
C LYS A 368 44.68 -18.96 27.12
N ASP A 369 45.53 -19.70 26.41
CA ASP A 369 46.23 -20.87 26.95
C ASP A 369 47.71 -20.80 26.51
N GLU A 370 48.58 -21.18 27.43
CA GLU A 370 50.03 -20.98 27.46
C GLU A 370 50.85 -21.92 26.54
N PRO A 371 52.15 -21.64 26.31
CA PRO A 371 52.90 -22.10 25.15
C PRO A 371 53.68 -23.40 25.37
N LYS A 372 53.89 -24.17 24.29
CA LYS A 372 55.02 -25.12 24.18
C LYS A 372 55.83 -24.84 22.92
N LYS A 373 57.12 -24.60 23.15
CA LYS A 373 58.23 -24.49 22.19
C LYS A 373 58.43 -25.81 21.44
N GLU A 374 58.77 -25.75 20.16
CA GLU A 374 59.98 -26.37 19.60
C GLU A 374 60.26 -25.94 18.13
N THR A 375 61.53 -26.11 17.76
CA THR A 375 62.41 -25.45 16.78
C THR A 375 62.27 -25.90 15.28
N PRO A 376 63.02 -25.30 14.32
CA PRO A 376 62.58 -25.09 12.93
C PRO A 376 63.28 -25.92 11.83
N GLN A 377 62.73 -25.79 10.59
CA GLN A 377 63.29 -26.03 9.23
C GLN A 377 63.18 -27.45 8.61
N PRO A 378 63.31 -27.63 7.25
CA PRO A 378 63.22 -26.70 6.12
C PRO A 378 62.29 -27.15 4.95
N LYS A 379 62.15 -26.24 3.98
CA LYS A 379 61.44 -26.32 2.69
C LYS A 379 61.75 -27.56 1.84
N LYS A 380 60.75 -28.06 1.10
CA LYS A 380 60.95 -28.73 -0.20
C LYS A 380 60.10 -28.05 -1.28
N PHE A 381 60.75 -27.85 -2.42
CA PHE A 381 60.30 -27.12 -3.60
C PHE A 381 60.13 -28.10 -4.76
N PHE A 382 59.29 -27.70 -5.73
CA PHE A 382 59.10 -28.20 -7.11
C PHE A 382 58.14 -29.39 -7.36
N PRO A 383 57.54 -29.51 -8.57
CA PRO A 383 57.24 -28.48 -9.60
C PRO A 383 55.84 -28.56 -10.23
N PHE A 384 55.54 -27.53 -11.02
CA PHE A 384 54.52 -27.44 -12.07
C PHE A 384 54.41 -28.72 -12.94
N LYS A 385 53.18 -29.17 -13.21
CA LYS A 385 52.83 -29.97 -14.40
C LYS A 385 51.58 -29.40 -15.08
N ARG A 386 51.65 -29.35 -16.40
CA ARG A 386 50.66 -28.83 -17.35
C ARG A 386 49.79 -30.00 -17.88
N ALA A 387 48.49 -29.72 -18.05
CA ALA A 387 47.47 -30.38 -18.91
C ALA A 387 47.02 -31.82 -18.53
N PRO A 388 45.77 -32.27 -18.81
CA PRO A 388 44.95 -31.92 -19.98
C PRO A 388 43.43 -31.69 -19.75
N SER A 389 42.78 -31.34 -20.86
CA SER A 389 41.34 -31.27 -21.15
C SER A 389 40.51 -32.46 -20.64
N CYS A 390 39.32 -32.20 -20.05
CA CYS A 390 38.11 -32.97 -20.36
C CYS A 390 36.85 -32.30 -19.76
N ASN A 391 35.91 -31.99 -20.66
CA ASN A 391 34.46 -32.23 -20.60
C ASN A 391 33.70 -32.24 -19.26
N SER A 392 32.63 -31.43 -19.29
CA SER A 392 31.27 -31.75 -18.81
C SER A 392 31.06 -32.00 -17.32
N ALA A 393 30.59 -30.96 -16.63
CA ALA A 393 29.73 -31.12 -15.46
C ALA A 393 28.52 -30.17 -15.60
N SER A 394 27.42 -30.74 -16.10
CA SER A 394 26.10 -30.13 -16.20
C SER A 394 25.55 -29.75 -14.83
N PHE A 395 25.28 -28.47 -14.60
CA PHE A 395 24.33 -28.02 -13.59
C PHE A 395 22.95 -27.90 -14.24
N PHE A 396 22.03 -28.76 -13.79
CA PHE A 396 20.64 -28.85 -14.22
C PHE A 396 19.91 -27.51 -14.00
N PHE A 397 19.67 -26.77 -15.08
CA PHE A 397 18.62 -25.75 -15.15
C PHE A 397 17.37 -26.40 -15.78
N LEU A 398 16.27 -26.35 -15.05
CA LEU A 398 14.95 -26.78 -15.49
C LEU A 398 14.43 -25.83 -16.59
N LEU A 399 14.74 -26.17 -17.84
CA LEU A 399 14.13 -25.59 -19.04
C LEU A 399 12.70 -26.10 -19.16
N ILE A 400 11.72 -25.22 -18.94
CA ILE A 400 10.34 -25.47 -19.39
C ILE A 400 10.35 -25.34 -20.92
N ASN A 401 10.34 -26.50 -21.59
CA ASN A 401 10.05 -26.61 -23.01
C ASN A 401 8.62 -26.10 -23.28
N ILE A 402 8.51 -24.89 -23.84
CA ILE A 402 7.33 -24.50 -24.59
C ILE A 402 7.52 -25.11 -25.98
N SER A 403 6.72 -26.14 -26.27
CA SER A 403 6.67 -26.78 -27.57
C SER A 403 6.25 -25.74 -28.62
N THR A 404 7.22 -25.27 -29.40
CA THR A 404 6.99 -24.49 -30.62
C THR A 404 6.51 -25.46 -31.69
N SER A 405 5.26 -25.33 -32.12
CA SER A 405 4.83 -25.90 -33.40
C SER A 405 5.67 -25.26 -34.50
N THR A 406 6.50 -26.07 -35.15
CA THR A 406 7.23 -25.71 -36.37
C THR A 406 6.23 -25.45 -37.50
N GLY A 407 5.83 -24.19 -37.65
CA GLY A 407 5.28 -23.65 -38.88
C GLY A 407 6.38 -22.86 -39.56
N THR A 408 6.94 -23.41 -40.62
CA THR A 408 7.77 -22.70 -41.59
C THR A 408 6.97 -21.51 -42.14
N MET A 409 7.23 -20.30 -41.62
CA MET A 409 6.72 -19.06 -42.21
C MET A 409 7.90 -18.26 -42.73
N ALA A 410 7.81 -17.94 -44.01
CA ALA A 410 8.79 -17.24 -44.82
C ALA A 410 9.19 -15.90 -44.20
N MET A 411 10.48 -15.57 -44.30
CA MET A 411 11.02 -14.25 -44.03
C MET A 411 10.53 -13.27 -45.10
N SER A 412 9.52 -12.46 -44.78
CA SER A 412 9.32 -11.10 -45.31
C SER A 412 8.05 -10.47 -44.74
N SER A 413 8.15 -9.81 -43.59
CA SER A 413 7.22 -8.73 -43.24
C SER A 413 7.90 -7.88 -42.17
N ASP A 414 8.10 -6.58 -42.44
CA ASP A 414 8.54 -5.65 -41.40
C ASP A 414 7.61 -5.78 -40.18
N PRO A 415 8.14 -5.83 -38.94
CA PRO A 415 7.31 -5.96 -37.76
C PRO A 415 6.35 -4.77 -37.67
N ALA A 416 5.07 -5.04 -37.39
CA ALA A 416 4.07 -4.00 -37.19
C ALA A 416 4.55 -3.02 -36.10
N PRO A 417 4.35 -1.70 -36.27
CA PRO A 417 4.87 -0.73 -35.33
C PRO A 417 4.21 -0.89 -33.96
N VAL A 418 4.99 -0.70 -32.90
CA VAL A 418 4.56 -0.87 -31.52
C VAL A 418 3.63 0.27 -31.09
N ARG A 419 2.50 -0.07 -30.49
CA ARG A 419 1.56 0.90 -29.91
C ARG A 419 2.04 1.37 -28.54
N ILE A 420 2.24 2.68 -28.38
CA ILE A 420 2.52 3.34 -27.10
C ILE A 420 1.27 4.11 -26.66
N SER A 421 0.78 3.85 -25.45
CA SER A 421 -0.44 4.47 -24.91
C SER A 421 -0.07 5.68 -24.05
N LYS A 422 -0.51 6.88 -24.41
CA LYS A 422 -0.38 8.09 -23.60
C LYS A 422 -1.56 8.19 -22.65
N ILE A 423 -1.31 8.04 -21.34
CA ILE A 423 -2.33 8.11 -20.29
C ILE A 423 -1.83 9.04 -19.19
N ALA A 424 -2.54 10.13 -18.92
CA ALA A 424 -2.21 11.09 -17.86
C ALA A 424 -0.73 11.57 -17.92
N GLY A 425 -0.20 11.79 -19.12
CA GLY A 425 1.19 12.23 -19.34
C GLY A 425 2.25 11.11 -19.27
N ARG A 426 1.85 9.86 -19.03
CA ARG A 426 2.73 8.69 -19.00
C ARG A 426 2.63 7.90 -20.29
N TYR A 427 3.73 7.25 -20.69
CA TYR A 427 3.84 6.47 -21.92
C TYR A 427 3.87 4.98 -21.56
N LEU A 428 2.82 4.24 -21.88
CA LEU A 428 2.60 2.89 -21.36
C LEU A 428 2.44 1.86 -22.47
N ILE A 429 3.14 0.73 -22.32
CA ILE A 429 3.04 -0.45 -23.16
C ILE A 429 2.42 -1.58 -22.35
N PHE A 430 1.28 -2.04 -22.83
CA PHE A 430 0.47 -3.05 -22.16
C PHE A 430 0.65 -4.46 -22.74
N ASP A 431 1.24 -4.57 -23.93
CA ASP A 431 1.46 -5.83 -24.61
C ASP A 431 2.86 -6.40 -24.28
N SER A 432 2.89 -7.69 -23.92
CA SER A 432 4.14 -8.38 -23.61
C SER A 432 5.04 -8.55 -24.83
N ASP A 433 4.43 -8.78 -25.99
CA ASP A 433 5.18 -9.08 -27.21
C ASP A 433 5.83 -7.80 -27.74
N ALA A 434 5.09 -6.70 -27.73
CA ALA A 434 5.61 -5.36 -27.96
C ALA A 434 6.78 -5.01 -27.02
N ALA A 435 6.62 -5.24 -25.71
CA ALA A 435 7.68 -4.97 -24.74
C ALA A 435 8.94 -5.82 -24.99
N ALA A 436 8.76 -7.10 -25.35
CA ALA A 436 9.86 -7.99 -25.69
C ALA A 436 10.57 -7.57 -26.98
N LEU A 437 9.83 -7.11 -27.99
CA LEU A 437 10.37 -6.63 -29.26
C LEU A 437 11.23 -5.38 -29.06
N LEU A 438 10.73 -4.38 -28.32
CA LEU A 438 11.49 -3.16 -28.04
C LEU A 438 12.77 -3.45 -27.25
N ARG A 439 12.72 -4.37 -26.30
CA ARG A 439 13.90 -4.76 -25.52
C ARG A 439 14.97 -5.43 -26.38
N ARG A 440 14.57 -6.30 -27.30
CA ARG A 440 15.50 -7.10 -28.13
C ARG A 440 16.05 -6.33 -29.32
N ASN A 441 15.22 -5.49 -29.94
CA ASN A 441 15.55 -4.86 -31.23
C ASN A 441 15.95 -3.39 -31.06
N GLU A 442 15.40 -2.69 -30.08
CA GLU A 442 15.62 -1.24 -29.88
C GLU A 442 16.40 -0.91 -28.61
N ASN A 443 16.84 -1.90 -27.83
CA ASN A 443 17.52 -1.74 -26.54
C ASN A 443 16.72 -0.93 -25.48
N VAL A 444 15.40 -0.83 -25.66
CA VAL A 444 14.51 -0.08 -24.76
C VAL A 444 13.89 -1.03 -23.74
N ASN A 445 14.20 -0.83 -22.47
CA ASN A 445 13.68 -1.66 -21.39
C ASN A 445 12.39 -1.13 -20.77
N GLY A 446 12.28 0.20 -20.66
CA GLY A 446 11.29 0.87 -19.81
C GLY A 446 11.37 0.43 -18.34
N THR A 447 10.33 0.77 -17.58
CA THR A 447 10.16 0.39 -16.17
C THR A 447 8.82 -0.32 -16.00
N LEU A 448 8.82 -1.54 -15.48
CA LEU A 448 7.57 -2.25 -15.18
C LEU A 448 6.83 -1.50 -14.06
N ALA A 449 5.56 -1.17 -14.28
CA ALA A 449 4.77 -0.30 -13.41
C ALA A 449 3.49 -0.97 -12.88
N GLY A 450 3.09 -2.13 -13.40
CA GLY A 450 1.85 -2.80 -12.99
C GLY A 450 2.02 -3.87 -11.92
N THR A 451 0.92 -4.27 -11.31
CA THR A 451 0.86 -5.38 -10.34
C THR A 451 0.45 -6.68 -11.02
N ALA A 452 1.08 -7.80 -10.68
CA ALA A 452 0.68 -9.11 -11.19
C ALA A 452 -0.72 -9.51 -10.65
N PRO A 453 -1.74 -9.73 -11.50
CA PRO A 453 -3.12 -9.97 -11.04
C PRO A 453 -3.31 -11.19 -10.13
N GLN A 454 -2.42 -12.18 -10.22
CA GLN A 454 -2.49 -13.41 -9.42
C GLN A 454 -1.85 -13.26 -8.04
N GLN A 455 -1.06 -12.21 -7.81
CA GLN A 455 -0.35 -11.94 -6.55
C GLN A 455 -0.35 -10.43 -6.28
N PRO A 456 -1.50 -9.82 -5.96
CA PRO A 456 -1.65 -8.37 -5.79
C PRO A 456 -0.84 -7.79 -4.63
N THR A 457 -0.32 -8.63 -3.74
CA THR A 457 0.54 -8.25 -2.60
C THR A 457 2.04 -8.31 -2.91
N GLN A 458 2.44 -8.74 -4.12
CA GLN A 458 3.84 -8.87 -4.51
C GLN A 458 4.32 -7.62 -5.27
N ASN A 459 4.80 -6.61 -4.54
CA ASN A 459 5.34 -5.37 -5.11
C ASN A 459 6.85 -5.42 -5.45
N ILE A 460 7.50 -6.59 -5.28
CA ILE A 460 8.93 -6.76 -5.58
C ILE A 460 9.17 -6.99 -7.08
N PHE A 461 8.23 -7.65 -7.76
CA PHE A 461 8.28 -7.88 -9.19
C PHE A 461 7.05 -7.23 -9.82
N LEU A 462 7.25 -6.00 -10.29
CA LEU A 462 6.24 -5.31 -11.08
C LEU A 462 6.10 -6.02 -12.43
N GLY A 463 4.88 -6.06 -12.94
CA GLY A 463 4.53 -6.60 -14.25
C GLY A 463 4.12 -5.48 -15.22
N LEU A 464 3.45 -5.88 -16.30
CA LEU A 464 2.87 -4.95 -17.26
C LEU A 464 1.85 -4.02 -16.59
N PRO A 465 1.76 -2.75 -17.00
CA PRO A 465 2.43 -2.17 -18.17
C PRO A 465 3.91 -1.83 -17.96
N VAL A 466 4.67 -1.78 -19.06
CA VAL A 466 5.98 -1.13 -19.11
C VAL A 466 5.77 0.35 -19.35
N GLU A 467 6.29 1.18 -18.45
CA GLU A 467 6.36 2.62 -18.60
C GLU A 467 7.64 3.02 -19.33
N LEU A 468 7.48 3.76 -20.42
CA LEU A 468 8.56 4.40 -21.14
C LEU A 468 8.74 5.84 -20.65
N ARG A 469 9.98 6.29 -20.64
CA ARG A 469 10.28 7.71 -20.45
C ARG A 469 9.90 8.49 -21.71
N PRO A 470 9.56 9.79 -21.58
CA PRO A 470 9.21 10.63 -22.74
C PRO A 470 10.27 10.56 -23.85
N GLU A 471 11.55 10.58 -23.47
CA GLU A 471 12.67 10.55 -24.41
C GLU A 471 12.80 9.20 -25.15
N GLU A 472 12.47 8.09 -24.49
CA GLU A 472 12.45 6.75 -25.12
C GLU A 472 11.29 6.64 -26.10
N ALA A 473 10.11 7.09 -25.70
CA ALA A 473 8.94 7.12 -26.57
C ALA A 473 9.21 7.99 -27.81
N GLU A 474 9.91 9.11 -27.65
CA GLU A 474 10.31 9.96 -28.78
C GLU A 474 11.19 9.22 -29.77
N SER A 475 12.26 8.59 -29.28
CA SER A 475 13.24 7.90 -30.12
C SER A 475 12.57 6.79 -30.94
N LEU A 476 11.66 6.03 -30.32
CA LEU A 476 10.90 4.97 -30.99
C LEU A 476 9.95 5.50 -32.07
N VAL A 477 9.31 6.66 -31.82
CA VAL A 477 8.43 7.32 -32.80
C VAL A 477 9.25 7.90 -33.96
N GLN A 478 10.40 8.51 -33.69
CA GLN A 478 11.29 9.05 -34.73
C GLN A 478 11.86 7.96 -35.64
N LYS A 479 12.23 6.81 -35.07
CA LYS A 479 12.67 5.61 -35.83
C LYS A 479 11.55 4.91 -36.59
N LYS A 480 10.29 5.34 -36.44
CA LYS A 480 9.08 4.72 -37.01
C LYS A 480 8.86 3.27 -36.53
N VAL A 481 9.44 2.89 -35.39
CA VAL A 481 9.27 1.56 -34.79
C VAL A 481 8.01 1.52 -33.91
N ALA A 482 7.60 2.68 -33.38
CA ALA A 482 6.40 2.81 -32.58
C ALA A 482 5.55 4.00 -33.01
N PHE A 483 4.28 3.99 -32.62
CA PHE A 483 3.38 5.13 -32.76
C PHE A 483 2.71 5.42 -31.42
N LEU A 484 2.38 6.70 -31.21
CA LEU A 484 1.86 7.20 -29.94
C LEU A 484 0.35 7.46 -30.05
N VAL A 485 -0.44 6.86 -29.17
CA VAL A 485 -1.91 6.99 -29.13
C VAL A 485 -2.34 7.70 -27.85
N ASP A 486 -3.19 8.73 -27.96
CA ASP A 486 -3.92 9.28 -26.82
C ASP A 486 -5.04 8.33 -26.43
N ASP A 487 -4.75 7.49 -25.44
CA ASP A 487 -5.64 6.41 -25.06
C ASP A 487 -6.91 6.96 -24.39
N VAL A 488 -6.80 8.08 -23.66
CA VAL A 488 -7.96 8.68 -22.99
C VAL A 488 -8.95 9.20 -24.04
N ALA A 489 -8.46 9.91 -25.05
CA ALA A 489 -9.30 10.40 -26.15
C ALA A 489 -9.91 9.23 -26.95
N ALA A 490 -9.10 8.22 -27.27
CA ALA A 490 -9.55 7.04 -28.02
C ALA A 490 -10.64 6.26 -27.26
N HIS A 491 -10.48 6.04 -25.95
CA HIS A 491 -11.50 5.37 -25.13
C HIS A 491 -12.78 6.22 -25.01
N GLN A 492 -12.67 7.53 -24.83
CA GLN A 492 -13.85 8.40 -24.77
C GLN A 492 -14.64 8.35 -26.09
N ALA A 493 -13.96 8.35 -27.23
CA ALA A 493 -14.58 8.22 -28.54
C ALA A 493 -15.25 6.84 -28.71
N ALA A 494 -14.56 5.76 -28.32
CA ALA A 494 -15.10 4.40 -28.39
C ALA A 494 -16.33 4.21 -27.49
N LEU A 495 -16.33 4.79 -26.28
CA LEU A 495 -17.47 4.73 -25.36
C LEU A 495 -18.68 5.55 -25.84
N ARG A 496 -18.43 6.63 -26.60
CA ARG A 496 -19.50 7.48 -27.16
C ARG A 496 -20.04 6.96 -28.49
N SER A 497 -19.30 6.11 -29.20
CA SER A 497 -19.73 5.51 -30.47
C SER A 497 -20.53 4.22 -30.21
N PRO A 498 -21.84 4.16 -30.54
CA PRO A 498 -22.65 2.98 -30.32
C PRO A 498 -22.46 1.95 -31.44
N ASN A 499 -21.24 1.43 -31.63
CA ASN A 499 -21.02 0.35 -32.60
C ASN A 499 -21.29 -1.02 -31.96
N ALA A 500 -22.48 -1.55 -32.18
CA ALA A 500 -22.92 -2.84 -31.63
C ALA A 500 -22.04 -4.02 -32.08
N GLU A 501 -21.46 -3.95 -33.28
CA GLU A 501 -20.59 -4.99 -33.82
C GLU A 501 -19.24 -5.02 -33.12
N THR A 502 -18.60 -3.86 -32.93
CA THR A 502 -17.33 -3.75 -32.17
C THR A 502 -17.49 -4.27 -30.74
N LYS A 503 -18.61 -3.94 -30.09
CA LYS A 503 -18.93 -4.45 -28.75
C LYS A 503 -19.09 -5.97 -28.73
N ARG A 504 -19.74 -6.56 -29.76
CA ARG A 504 -19.90 -8.01 -29.88
C ARG A 504 -18.55 -8.71 -30.08
N LEU A 505 -17.72 -8.22 -31.00
CA LEU A 505 -16.38 -8.74 -31.26
C LEU A 505 -15.51 -8.71 -30.00
N TYR A 506 -15.58 -7.62 -29.23
CA TYR A 506 -14.88 -7.52 -27.96
C TYR A 506 -15.36 -8.55 -26.94
N LEU A 507 -16.67 -8.70 -26.74
CA LEU A 507 -17.22 -9.69 -25.81
C LEU A 507 -16.84 -11.12 -26.19
N ASP A 508 -16.84 -11.44 -27.48
CA ASP A 508 -16.41 -12.75 -27.97
C ASP A 508 -14.89 -12.95 -27.76
N SER A 509 -14.07 -11.91 -27.95
CA SER A 509 -12.64 -11.97 -27.61
C SER A 509 -12.39 -12.26 -26.12
N LEU A 510 -13.19 -11.67 -25.22
CA LEU A 510 -13.09 -11.93 -23.78
C LEU A 510 -13.50 -13.36 -23.41
N LYS A 511 -14.56 -13.89 -24.05
CA LYS A 511 -14.98 -15.29 -23.85
C LYS A 511 -13.89 -16.26 -24.28
N THR A 512 -13.29 -16.05 -25.46
CA THR A 512 -12.20 -16.89 -25.97
C THR A 512 -11.00 -16.84 -25.02
N ARG A 513 -10.56 -15.65 -24.59
CA ARG A 513 -9.45 -15.52 -23.63
C ARG A 513 -9.73 -16.22 -22.30
N LYS A 514 -10.98 -16.17 -21.82
CA LYS A 514 -11.40 -16.89 -20.61
C LYS A 514 -11.30 -18.40 -20.79
N GLN A 515 -11.76 -18.94 -21.91
CA GLN A 515 -11.67 -20.36 -22.22
C GLN A 515 -10.21 -20.82 -22.33
N THR A 516 -9.37 -20.08 -23.06
CA THR A 516 -7.93 -20.37 -23.16
C THR A 516 -7.25 -20.33 -21.79
N ALA A 517 -7.54 -19.32 -20.96
CA ALA A 517 -6.96 -19.22 -19.62
C ALA A 517 -7.38 -20.40 -18.71
N GLN A 518 -8.63 -20.85 -18.82
CA GLN A 518 -9.12 -22.03 -18.09
C GLN A 518 -8.40 -23.31 -18.53
N GLN A 519 -8.20 -23.49 -19.85
CA GLN A 519 -7.46 -24.62 -20.41
C GLN A 519 -6.00 -24.63 -19.93
N VAL A 520 -5.30 -23.50 -20.02
CA VAL A 520 -3.91 -23.38 -19.57
C VAL A 520 -3.79 -23.63 -18.06
N PHE A 521 -4.75 -23.16 -17.26
CA PHE A 521 -4.75 -23.41 -15.82
C PHE A 521 -4.99 -24.88 -15.49
N ALA A 522 -5.92 -25.53 -16.20
CA ALA A 522 -6.17 -26.96 -16.07
C ALA A 522 -4.93 -27.78 -16.45
N GLU A 523 -4.26 -27.43 -17.55
CA GLU A 523 -3.03 -28.08 -18.00
C GLU A 523 -1.89 -27.87 -16.99
N LYS A 524 -1.70 -26.65 -16.46
CA LYS A 524 -0.68 -26.36 -15.45
C LYS A 524 -0.93 -27.11 -14.15
N ASN A 525 -2.19 -27.25 -13.74
CA ASN A 525 -2.56 -28.05 -12.56
C ASN A 525 -2.36 -29.54 -12.81
N ALA A 526 -2.68 -30.05 -14.00
CA ALA A 526 -2.39 -31.44 -14.37
C ALA A 526 -0.87 -31.72 -14.36
N LYS A 527 -0.06 -30.82 -14.94
CA LYS A 527 1.40 -30.90 -14.91
C LYS A 527 1.96 -30.87 -13.48
N ARG A 528 1.45 -29.99 -12.61
CA ARG A 528 1.83 -29.97 -11.18
C ARG A 528 1.42 -31.23 -10.45
N ALA A 529 0.23 -31.79 -10.73
CA ALA A 529 -0.23 -33.03 -10.12
C ALA A 529 0.66 -34.22 -10.53
N ILE A 530 1.09 -34.26 -11.78
CA ILE A 530 2.06 -35.27 -12.29
C ILE A 530 3.42 -35.09 -11.60
N GLU A 531 3.95 -33.87 -11.53
CA GLU A 531 5.25 -33.60 -10.90
C GLU A 531 5.26 -33.92 -9.39
N VAL A 532 4.15 -33.65 -8.69
CA VAL A 532 3.97 -34.03 -7.28
C VAL A 532 3.85 -35.55 -7.13
N ALA A 533 3.17 -36.24 -8.04
CA ALA A 533 3.08 -37.70 -8.05
C ALA A 533 4.44 -38.37 -8.33
N GLU A 534 5.25 -37.80 -9.22
CA GLU A 534 6.62 -38.26 -9.51
C GLU A 534 7.57 -38.01 -8.33
N LYS A 535 7.46 -36.87 -7.64
CA LYS A 535 8.28 -36.55 -6.45
C LYS A 535 7.92 -37.39 -5.22
N HIS A 536 6.70 -37.91 -5.12
CA HIS A 536 6.24 -38.71 -3.97
C HIS A 536 6.22 -40.23 -4.19
N GLY A 537 6.83 -40.74 -5.27
CA GLY A 537 7.20 -42.15 -5.39
C GLY A 537 6.12 -43.15 -4.98
N ARG A 538 4.89 -43.02 -5.47
CA ARG A 538 3.88 -44.08 -5.37
C ARG A 538 3.84 -44.89 -6.66
N PRO A 539 3.86 -46.24 -6.58
CA PRO A 539 3.93 -47.06 -7.78
C PRO A 539 2.64 -46.96 -8.60
N ARG A 540 2.85 -46.97 -9.92
CA ARG A 540 1.85 -47.09 -10.99
C ARG A 540 0.99 -48.34 -10.73
N PRO A 541 -0.35 -48.28 -10.75
CA PRO A 541 -1.15 -49.50 -10.69
C PRO A 541 -0.96 -50.26 -12.00
N THR A 542 -0.44 -51.48 -11.89
CA THR A 542 -0.35 -52.45 -12.97
C THR A 542 -1.74 -52.82 -13.45
N ALA A 543 -1.90 -52.81 -14.78
CA ALA A 543 -3.06 -53.34 -15.46
C ALA A 543 -3.17 -54.86 -15.20
N SER A 544 -4.33 -55.31 -14.73
CA SER A 544 -4.76 -56.70 -14.88
C SER A 544 -6.24 -56.73 -15.28
N ARG A 545 -6.46 -57.19 -16.52
CA ARG A 545 -7.74 -57.65 -17.06
C ARG A 545 -8.28 -58.80 -16.19
N THR A 546 -9.56 -58.73 -15.82
CA THR A 546 -10.54 -59.82 -15.99
C THR A 546 -11.97 -59.32 -15.76
N THR A 547 -12.86 -59.80 -16.63
CA THR A 547 -14.31 -59.57 -16.76
C THR A 547 -15.14 -60.40 -15.75
N PRO A 548 -16.48 -60.23 -15.68
CA PRO A 548 -17.26 -60.18 -14.43
C PRO A 548 -18.07 -61.46 -14.12
N SER A 549 -18.47 -61.65 -12.85
CA SER A 549 -19.74 -62.30 -12.50
C SER A 549 -20.14 -62.13 -11.02
N ASN A 550 -21.45 -62.03 -10.84
CA ASN A 550 -22.33 -61.76 -9.69
C ASN A 550 -22.24 -62.65 -8.42
N ALA A 551 -22.88 -62.10 -7.37
CA ALA A 551 -23.77 -62.72 -6.35
C ALA A 551 -23.22 -62.85 -4.90
N ASP A 552 -23.82 -62.02 -4.03
CA ASP A 552 -24.37 -62.25 -2.68
C ASP A 552 -23.64 -63.17 -1.67
N ASP A 553 -23.23 -62.62 -0.52
CA ASP A 553 -23.90 -62.85 0.78
C ASP A 553 -23.13 -62.28 2.00
N ASP A 554 -23.90 -61.62 2.86
CA ASP A 554 -23.86 -61.43 4.32
C ASP A 554 -22.56 -61.36 5.17
N ALA A 555 -22.40 -60.17 5.77
CA ALA A 555 -22.07 -59.82 7.16
C ALA A 555 -21.23 -60.76 8.05
N LEU A 556 -20.12 -60.26 8.62
CA LEU A 556 -19.95 -59.98 10.08
C LEU A 556 -18.50 -59.57 10.43
N PHE A 557 -18.40 -58.56 11.31
CA PHE A 557 -17.27 -58.08 12.12
C PHE A 557 -16.61 -56.72 11.76
N SER A 558 -16.79 -55.81 12.71
CA SER A 558 -16.48 -54.38 12.77
C SER A 558 -15.00 -54.02 12.79
N SER A 559 -14.65 -52.86 12.20
CA SER A 559 -13.77 -51.86 12.83
C SER A 559 -13.76 -50.53 12.04
N ASP A 560 -14.14 -49.46 12.75
CA ASP A 560 -13.85 -48.03 12.53
C ASP A 560 -13.64 -47.47 11.11
N GLN A 561 -14.69 -46.80 10.60
CA GLN A 561 -14.55 -45.69 9.65
C GLN A 561 -14.93 -44.37 10.32
N PRO A 562 -14.06 -43.33 10.28
CA PRO A 562 -14.53 -41.96 10.30
C PRO A 562 -15.03 -41.60 8.90
N GLU A 563 -16.32 -41.27 8.79
CA GLU A 563 -16.89 -40.70 7.57
C GLU A 563 -16.14 -39.44 7.12
N PRO A 564 -15.88 -39.26 5.81
CA PRO A 564 -15.44 -37.97 5.28
C PRO A 564 -16.65 -37.02 5.25
N ASN A 565 -16.72 -36.17 6.27
CA ASN A 565 -17.64 -35.05 6.37
C ASN A 565 -17.60 -34.22 5.06
N PRO A 566 -18.71 -34.05 4.33
CA PRO A 566 -18.75 -33.23 3.12
C PRO A 566 -18.74 -31.75 3.50
N ARG A 567 -17.60 -31.24 3.96
CA ARG A 567 -17.31 -29.81 3.91
C ARG A 567 -16.99 -29.48 2.45
N GLN A 568 -18.05 -29.38 1.66
CA GLN A 568 -18.09 -28.46 0.53
C GLN A 568 -17.87 -27.07 1.13
N THR A 569 -16.60 -26.69 1.27
CA THR A 569 -16.24 -25.28 1.35
C THR A 569 -16.79 -24.63 0.11
N ASP A 570 -17.74 -23.73 0.32
CA ASP A 570 -18.32 -22.84 -0.68
C ASP A 570 -17.26 -22.37 -1.67
N ALA A 571 -17.25 -22.99 -2.85
CA ALA A 571 -16.53 -22.50 -4.02
C ALA A 571 -17.30 -21.33 -4.63
N ALA A 572 -17.70 -20.36 -3.82
CA ALA A 572 -18.24 -19.09 -4.26
C ALA A 572 -17.07 -18.09 -4.38
N PHE A 573 -16.86 -17.58 -5.60
CA PHE A 573 -15.78 -16.67 -6.05
C PHE A 573 -14.43 -17.29 -6.52
N LYS A 574 -14.47 -18.44 -7.22
CA LYS A 574 -13.40 -18.78 -8.20
C LYS A 574 -13.89 -18.70 -9.65
N SER A 575 -14.68 -17.69 -10.00
CA SER A 575 -14.76 -17.31 -11.41
C SER A 575 -13.42 -16.68 -11.78
N LEU A 576 -12.60 -17.40 -12.56
CA LEU A 576 -11.40 -16.83 -13.16
C LEU A 576 -11.82 -15.63 -14.02
N GLY A 577 -11.68 -14.43 -13.48
CA GLY A 577 -11.87 -13.18 -14.22
C GLY A 577 -10.64 -12.94 -15.08
N VAL A 578 -10.82 -12.86 -16.40
CA VAL A 578 -9.76 -12.39 -17.29
C VAL A 578 -9.80 -10.88 -17.28
N THR A 579 -8.76 -10.25 -16.75
CA THR A 579 -8.54 -8.81 -16.95
C THR A 579 -7.71 -8.66 -18.22
N PRO A 580 -8.27 -8.10 -19.31
CA PRO A 580 -7.50 -7.87 -20.52
C PRO A 580 -6.36 -6.90 -20.20
N THR A 581 -5.16 -7.21 -20.68
CA THR A 581 -3.99 -6.34 -20.49
C THR A 581 -4.05 -5.11 -21.40
N SER A 582 -4.69 -5.21 -22.56
CA SER A 582 -4.85 -4.13 -23.54
C SER A 582 -6.29 -4.02 -24.02
N SER A 583 -6.71 -2.77 -24.26
CA SER A 583 -8.00 -2.40 -24.86
C SER A 583 -7.96 -2.32 -26.39
N GLY A 584 -6.84 -2.68 -27.04
CA GLY A 584 -6.73 -2.68 -28.50
C GLY A 584 -7.92 -3.32 -29.24
N PRO A 585 -8.51 -4.45 -28.79
CA PRO A 585 -9.68 -5.03 -29.45
C PRO A 585 -10.99 -4.20 -29.35
N LEU A 586 -11.06 -3.20 -28.48
CA LEU A 586 -12.21 -2.28 -28.34
C LEU A 586 -12.11 -1.06 -29.27
N ILE A 587 -10.90 -0.72 -29.70
CA ILE A 587 -10.62 0.49 -30.46
C ILE A 587 -10.29 0.06 -31.89
N SER A 588 -11.06 0.55 -32.87
CA SER A 588 -10.79 0.24 -34.28
C SER A 588 -9.43 0.82 -34.70
N PRO A 589 -8.62 0.12 -35.52
CA PRO A 589 -7.34 0.64 -36.02
C PRO A 589 -7.45 2.01 -36.69
N GLU A 590 -8.57 2.33 -37.34
CA GLU A 590 -8.85 3.63 -37.95
C GLU A 590 -9.02 4.74 -36.89
N ALA A 591 -9.61 4.40 -35.74
CA ALA A 591 -9.75 5.33 -34.62
C ALA A 591 -8.38 5.58 -33.95
N GLU A 592 -7.52 4.57 -33.85
CA GLU A 592 -6.16 4.75 -33.33
C GLU A 592 -5.34 5.72 -34.18
N ARG A 593 -5.49 5.70 -35.50
CA ARG A 593 -4.85 6.68 -36.41
C ARG A 593 -5.36 8.11 -36.22
N SER A 594 -6.58 8.28 -35.71
CA SER A 594 -7.21 9.58 -35.52
C SER A 594 -6.79 10.27 -34.22
N TYR A 595 -6.29 9.51 -33.23
CA TYR A 595 -5.91 10.00 -31.91
C TYR A 595 -4.42 9.83 -31.63
N LEU A 596 -3.57 10.30 -32.55
CA LEU A 596 -2.13 10.31 -32.33
C LEU A 596 -1.74 11.50 -31.45
N ALA A 597 -0.98 11.25 -30.39
CA ALA A 597 -0.50 12.35 -29.56
C ALA A 597 0.75 12.99 -30.19
N GLU A 598 0.93 14.30 -29.92
CA GLU A 598 2.10 15.07 -30.37
C GLU A 598 3.42 14.47 -29.83
N LYS A 599 4.52 14.78 -30.54
CA LYS A 599 5.86 14.28 -30.21
C LYS A 599 6.20 14.58 -28.74
N PRO A 600 6.71 13.59 -27.99
CA PRO A 600 7.14 13.80 -26.60
C PRO A 600 8.39 14.70 -26.51
N THR A 601 8.72 15.12 -25.28
CA THR A 601 9.83 16.04 -24.96
C THR A 601 11.18 15.54 -25.46
N THR A 602 12.02 16.47 -25.92
CA THR A 602 13.32 16.19 -26.53
C THR A 602 14.34 15.63 -25.55
N GLY A 603 14.92 14.47 -25.88
CA GLY A 603 15.91 13.78 -25.06
C GLY A 603 17.22 13.44 -25.78
N PRO A 604 18.10 14.40 -26.09
CA PRO A 604 19.24 14.16 -26.98
C PRO A 604 20.26 13.15 -26.42
N LEU A 605 20.54 13.17 -25.11
CA LEU A 605 21.43 12.16 -24.51
C LEU A 605 20.85 10.74 -24.60
N CYS A 606 19.53 10.61 -24.40
CA CYS A 606 18.85 9.31 -24.49
C CYS A 606 18.90 8.77 -25.91
N GLY A 607 18.59 9.59 -26.91
CA GLY A 607 18.69 9.22 -28.33
C GLY A 607 20.11 8.78 -28.70
N PHE A 608 21.12 9.58 -28.35
CA PHE A 608 22.53 9.25 -28.59
C PHE A 608 22.95 7.90 -27.98
N LEU A 609 22.57 7.63 -26.73
CA LEU A 609 22.91 6.38 -26.04
C LEU A 609 22.20 5.16 -26.68
N LEU A 610 20.94 5.30 -27.07
CA LEU A 610 20.19 4.24 -27.77
C LEU A 610 20.79 3.94 -29.14
N THR A 611 21.09 4.97 -29.94
CA THR A 611 21.74 4.82 -31.26
C THR A 611 23.14 4.22 -31.13
N SER A 612 23.84 4.51 -30.03
CA SER A 612 25.14 3.90 -29.71
C SER A 612 25.05 2.46 -29.18
N GLY A 613 23.85 1.87 -29.11
CA GLY A 613 23.64 0.48 -28.70
C GLY A 613 23.59 0.24 -27.19
N TYR A 614 23.55 1.29 -26.37
CA TYR A 614 23.46 1.15 -24.92
C TYR A 614 22.02 0.92 -24.46
N TYR A 615 21.89 0.21 -23.34
CA TYR A 615 20.66 0.07 -22.61
C TYR A 615 20.65 1.05 -21.44
N MET A 616 19.45 1.48 -21.04
CA MET A 616 19.30 2.41 -19.93
C MET A 616 18.22 1.96 -18.94
N THR A 617 18.39 2.35 -17.69
CA THR A 617 17.36 2.32 -16.63
C THR A 617 17.40 3.64 -15.84
N PRO A 618 16.38 3.96 -15.03
CA PRO A 618 16.40 5.16 -14.19
C PRO A 618 17.64 5.21 -13.27
N GLY A 619 18.34 6.35 -13.26
CA GLY A 619 19.56 6.55 -12.47
C GLY A 619 19.32 7.13 -11.07
N LEU A 620 18.07 7.45 -10.70
CA LEU A 620 17.73 8.28 -9.53
C LEU A 620 18.33 7.74 -8.22
N ARG A 621 18.38 6.42 -8.05
CA ARG A 621 18.97 5.75 -6.87
C ARG A 621 20.43 6.14 -6.62
N PHE A 622 21.13 6.58 -7.65
CA PHE A 622 22.55 6.90 -7.63
C PHE A 622 22.82 8.37 -8.00
N GLY A 623 21.81 9.23 -7.90
CA GLY A 623 21.95 10.66 -8.18
C GLY A 623 22.21 11.01 -9.65
N ALA A 624 21.82 10.13 -10.58
CA ALA A 624 21.97 10.39 -12.01
C ALA A 624 20.63 10.29 -12.75
N LYS A 625 20.56 10.84 -13.97
CA LYS A 625 19.38 10.71 -14.82
C LYS A 625 19.23 9.26 -15.30
N TYR A 626 20.34 8.66 -15.77
CA TYR A 626 20.36 7.33 -16.36
C TYR A 626 21.44 6.42 -15.74
N SER A 627 21.10 5.16 -15.51
CA SER A 627 22.09 4.08 -15.40
C SER A 627 22.28 3.49 -16.78
N VAL A 628 23.50 3.47 -17.31
CA VAL A 628 23.81 3.07 -18.70
C VAL A 628 24.56 1.75 -18.72
N TYR A 629 24.09 0.82 -19.52
CA TYR A 629 24.56 -0.56 -19.60
C TYR A 629 25.04 -0.87 -21.01
N PRO A 630 26.16 -1.60 -21.17
CA PRO A 630 26.66 -2.02 -22.48
C PRO A 630 25.78 -3.08 -23.17
N GLY A 631 24.79 -3.62 -22.44
CA GLY A 631 23.85 -4.62 -22.93
C GLY A 631 22.66 -4.74 -21.99
N ASP A 632 21.81 -5.74 -22.21
CA ASP A 632 20.59 -5.96 -21.43
C ASP A 632 20.85 -5.96 -19.90
N PRO A 633 20.16 -5.12 -19.09
CA PRO A 633 20.38 -5.03 -17.64
C PRO A 633 20.11 -6.30 -16.84
N LEU A 634 19.45 -7.31 -17.42
CA LEU A 634 19.33 -8.64 -16.79
C LEU A 634 20.62 -9.45 -16.88
N ARG A 635 21.54 -9.06 -17.76
CA ARG A 635 22.81 -9.76 -18.05
C ARG A 635 24.04 -8.92 -17.73
N PHE A 636 23.93 -7.60 -17.80
CA PHE A 636 25.05 -6.67 -17.66
C PHE A 636 24.87 -5.73 -16.46
N HIS A 637 25.99 -5.31 -15.89
CA HIS A 637 26.03 -4.20 -14.93
C HIS A 637 26.15 -2.86 -15.65
N ALA A 638 25.65 -1.80 -15.03
CA ALA A 638 25.81 -0.45 -15.59
C ALA A 638 27.28 -0.03 -15.51
N HIS A 639 27.78 0.58 -16.59
CA HIS A 639 29.13 1.15 -16.66
C HIS A 639 29.14 2.63 -16.32
N PHE A 640 28.08 3.35 -16.72
CA PHE A 640 28.00 4.79 -16.55
C PHE A 640 26.77 5.23 -15.76
N MET A 641 26.93 6.31 -15.02
CA MET A 641 25.85 7.08 -14.42
C MET A 641 25.77 8.42 -15.16
N ALA A 642 24.72 8.61 -15.96
CA ALA A 642 24.72 9.64 -16.99
C ALA A 642 23.75 10.79 -16.71
N ASN A 643 24.25 12.03 -16.87
CA ASN A 643 23.49 13.27 -16.82
C ASN A 643 23.67 14.09 -18.10
N GLN A 644 22.65 14.88 -18.43
CA GLN A 644 22.68 15.80 -19.55
C GLN A 644 22.66 17.25 -19.03
N TYR A 645 23.48 18.10 -19.63
CA TYR A 645 23.46 19.55 -19.42
C TYR A 645 23.34 20.26 -20.78
N GLY A 646 22.91 21.52 -20.76
CA GLY A 646 22.93 22.42 -21.91
C GLY A 646 24.35 22.67 -22.42
N TRP A 647 24.47 23.22 -23.63
CA TRP A 647 25.78 23.45 -24.24
C TRP A 647 26.58 24.55 -23.54
N GLU A 648 25.92 25.66 -23.23
CA GLU A 648 26.48 26.79 -22.48
C GLU A 648 26.00 26.80 -21.02
N GLU A 649 25.48 25.67 -20.53
CA GLU A 649 25.02 25.56 -19.14
C GLU A 649 26.22 25.44 -18.21
N GLU A 650 26.35 26.37 -17.27
CA GLU A 650 27.33 26.27 -16.20
C GLU A 650 27.00 25.07 -15.30
N ILE A 651 27.92 24.12 -15.20
CA ILE A 651 27.75 22.95 -14.33
C ILE A 651 28.28 23.28 -12.93
N PRO A 652 27.44 23.25 -11.88
CA PRO A 652 27.92 23.45 -10.52
C PRO A 652 28.99 22.43 -10.14
N VAL A 653 30.11 22.89 -9.57
CA VAL A 653 31.20 22.00 -9.15
C VAL A 653 30.72 20.93 -8.17
N LEU A 654 29.74 21.27 -7.32
CA LEU A 654 29.15 20.31 -6.38
C LEU A 654 28.43 19.14 -7.09
N ASP A 655 27.82 19.37 -8.26
CA ASP A 655 27.15 18.32 -9.03
C ASP A 655 28.16 17.36 -9.66
N ILE A 656 29.31 17.90 -10.11
CA ILE A 656 30.44 17.10 -10.60
C ILE A 656 31.01 16.23 -9.47
N VAL A 657 31.24 16.83 -8.30
CA VAL A 657 31.80 16.13 -7.12
C VAL A 657 30.81 15.07 -6.62
N ALA A 658 29.53 15.41 -6.49
CA ALA A 658 28.50 14.49 -6.01
C ALA A 658 28.26 13.35 -7.01
N GLY A 659 28.09 13.67 -8.30
CA GLY A 659 27.89 12.68 -9.37
C GLY A 659 29.09 11.73 -9.50
N GLY A 660 30.31 12.29 -9.51
CA GLY A 660 31.55 11.51 -9.50
C GLY A 660 31.65 10.58 -8.30
N ARG A 661 31.46 11.11 -7.09
CA ARG A 661 31.51 10.31 -5.85
C ARG A 661 30.48 9.18 -5.84
N LEU A 662 29.23 9.46 -6.22
CA LEU A 662 28.16 8.46 -6.23
C LEU A 662 28.38 7.37 -7.28
N ALA A 663 28.89 7.73 -8.46
CA ALA A 663 29.22 6.76 -9.51
C ALA A 663 30.43 5.89 -9.12
N THR A 664 31.53 6.51 -8.69
CA THR A 664 32.77 5.79 -8.36
C THR A 664 32.59 4.87 -7.14
N ALA A 665 31.76 5.26 -6.15
CA ALA A 665 31.41 4.41 -5.01
C ALA A 665 30.79 3.05 -5.41
N VAL A 666 30.14 2.99 -6.58
CA VAL A 666 29.58 1.74 -7.13
C VAL A 666 30.40 1.20 -8.31
N LYS A 667 31.67 1.61 -8.43
CA LYS A 667 32.61 1.23 -9.49
C LYS A 667 32.11 1.54 -10.90
N LYS A 668 31.50 2.72 -11.06
CA LYS A 668 31.00 3.24 -12.33
C LYS A 668 31.61 4.61 -12.61
N ALA A 669 31.65 4.99 -13.88
CA ALA A 669 32.09 6.33 -14.27
C ALA A 669 30.89 7.29 -14.36
N PHE A 670 31.10 8.54 -13.97
CA PHE A 670 30.09 9.58 -14.11
C PHE A 670 30.15 10.17 -15.53
N LEU A 671 29.10 9.96 -16.33
CA LEU A 671 29.02 10.41 -17.70
C LEU A 671 28.24 11.71 -17.79
N VAL A 672 28.85 12.72 -18.38
CA VAL A 672 28.23 14.02 -18.63
C VAL A 672 28.10 14.22 -20.12
N GLY A 673 26.91 14.57 -20.61
CA GLY A 673 26.67 14.79 -22.03
C GLY A 673 26.03 16.14 -22.33
N SER A 674 26.44 16.74 -23.45
CA SER A 674 25.80 17.95 -24.00
C SER A 674 25.70 17.92 -25.53
N LYS A 675 24.62 18.48 -26.09
CA LYS A 675 24.33 18.51 -27.53
C LYS A 675 25.04 19.69 -28.18
N GLN A 676 25.83 19.45 -29.23
CA GLN A 676 26.55 20.50 -29.94
C GLN A 676 25.60 21.39 -30.78
N PRO A 677 25.66 22.74 -30.67
CA PRO A 677 24.85 23.66 -31.46
C PRO A 677 25.21 23.58 -32.96
N GLY A 678 24.22 23.77 -33.83
CA GLY A 678 24.42 23.79 -35.29
C GLY A 678 24.39 22.42 -35.99
N THR A 679 24.07 21.33 -35.29
CA THR A 679 23.88 19.98 -35.87
C THR A 679 22.42 19.54 -35.83
N GLU A 680 21.50 20.43 -36.21
CA GLU A 680 20.05 20.15 -36.20
C GLU A 680 19.60 19.27 -37.37
N GLU A 681 20.39 19.18 -38.44
CA GLU A 681 20.07 18.38 -39.64
C GLU A 681 20.37 16.88 -39.49
N LEU A 682 21.10 16.47 -38.44
CA LEU A 682 21.36 15.07 -38.15
C LEU A 682 20.34 14.56 -37.13
N PRO A 683 19.68 13.40 -37.35
CA PRO A 683 18.66 12.85 -36.46
C PRO A 683 19.06 12.77 -34.99
N ASP A 684 20.36 12.57 -34.72
CA ASP A 684 20.89 12.37 -33.36
C ASP A 684 21.65 13.58 -32.79
N GLY A 685 21.95 14.61 -33.58
CA GLY A 685 22.86 15.70 -33.19
C GLY A 685 24.27 15.20 -32.80
N LYS A 686 25.30 16.02 -32.93
CA LYS A 686 26.63 15.61 -32.45
C LYS A 686 26.69 15.77 -30.93
N MET A 687 26.63 14.67 -30.19
CA MET A 687 26.74 14.68 -28.73
C MET A 687 28.21 14.73 -28.31
N ARG A 688 28.55 15.63 -27.37
CA ARG A 688 29.85 15.62 -26.68
C ARG A 688 29.66 15.02 -25.31
N THR A 689 30.47 14.03 -24.96
CA THR A 689 30.42 13.37 -23.65
C THR A 689 31.77 13.39 -22.95
N PHE A 690 31.74 13.45 -21.62
CA PHE A 690 32.90 13.35 -20.74
C PHE A 690 32.63 12.28 -19.68
N SER A 691 33.62 11.44 -19.41
CA SER A 691 33.58 10.46 -18.33
C SER A 691 34.48 10.94 -17.20
N ILE A 692 33.95 10.95 -15.98
CA ILE A 692 34.63 11.47 -14.79
C ILE A 692 34.73 10.34 -13.77
N GLU A 693 35.95 10.12 -13.28
CA GLU A 693 36.28 9.13 -12.26
C GLU A 693 37.18 9.76 -11.21
N TRP A 694 37.01 9.37 -9.95
CA TRP A 694 37.93 9.79 -8.89
C TRP A 694 39.24 9.00 -8.99
N ALA A 695 40.36 9.72 -9.07
CA ALA A 695 41.69 9.14 -9.26
C ALA A 695 42.23 8.33 -8.06
N ALA A 696 41.48 8.25 -6.95
CA ALA A 696 41.88 7.54 -5.74
C ALA A 696 40.68 6.77 -5.15
N MET A 697 40.51 5.51 -5.56
CA MET A 697 39.92 4.45 -4.75
C MET A 697 40.61 3.13 -5.01
#